data_AF-A0A9Q0FC10-F1
#
_entry.id   AF-A0A9Q0FC10-F1
#
_cell.length_a   1.000
_cell.length_b   1.000
_cell.length_c   1.000
_cell.angle_alpha   90.00
_cell.angle_beta   90.00
_cell.angle_gamma   90.00
#
_symmetry.space_group_name_H-M   'P 1'
#
loop_
_entity.id
_entity.type
_entity.pdbx_description
1 polymer ?
#
loop_
_entity_poly.entity_id
_entity_poly.type
_entity_poly.pdbx_seq_one_letter_code
_entity_poly.pdbx_strand_id
1 'polypeptide(L)'
;LMKSNMANTKTKTHVEIVIDASIETTTTTPSCEGYPITIIIKEFLLPVLARFHAGYFRISLSLCSQALLWKILGEPVEDAHALRLLFRMLPTTAFVLLWSLALLTLASLSFLYILRCLFHFQMVKAEFLHHVGVNYLFAPWISWLLLLQSSPFISPKTLHYLVLWWVFVVPMVVLDVKIYGQWFTKGKRFLSTVANPTSQLTVIGNLVGARAAAEMGWRESAVCMFSLGMAHYLVLFVTLYQRLSGGNSLPAMLRPVFFLFIAAPSVASLAWDSISGRFDTSAKMLFFLSVFLFLALVCRPCLFRKSMKKFNVAWWAYSFPLTVLALASIDYAQEVKGLFAHGVMMILSSLSVLVSLALLVFTAINTKMLLPDNDPAFRHSIMDHKNTRSPVEIVIEASHETTTPVYGDSLSKVIKRYFFLVLARFHAGYFRISLSLCSQALLWKILGEPAEDANALRRLLGKLPTTAFVLLWSMALLTLASLSILYILRCLFRFQMVKAEFLDHVGVNYLFAPWISWLLLLQSSPFITPKNVHYLVLWWVFVFPMVVLDVKIYGQWFTKGKRFLSTVANPTSQLSVIGNLVGAWSAAEMGWRESAMCMFSLGMAHYLVLFVTLYQRLSGGNSLPAMLRPVFFLFFAAPSVASLAWDSISGRFDNSAKMLFFLSLFLFLSLVCRPALFRKSMRKFNVAWWAYSYPLTVLALASVDYAQEVKGFLANGVMIVLSSLSVLVSLLLLVFTAANTKMLLPDSDPVFRQH
;
A
#
# COMPACT_ATOMS: atom_id res chain seq x y z
N LEU A 1 -46.39 -40.93 1.01
CA LEU A 1 -47.62 -41.62 1.44
C LEU A 1 -48.18 -40.91 2.69
N MET A 2 -49.47 -40.59 2.68
CA MET A 2 -50.36 -40.14 3.78
C MET A 2 -50.26 -38.72 4.40
N LYS A 3 -51.22 -37.88 3.94
CA LYS A 3 -52.13 -36.91 4.61
C LYS A 3 -51.92 -36.53 6.10
N SER A 4 -52.09 -35.24 6.42
CA SER A 4 -53.32 -34.70 7.07
C SER A 4 -53.29 -33.16 7.27
N ASN A 5 -54.49 -32.57 7.22
CA ASN A 5 -54.86 -31.15 7.32
C ASN A 5 -54.70 -30.54 8.73
N MET A 6 -54.52 -29.21 8.82
CA MET A 6 -55.37 -28.38 9.71
C MET A 6 -55.28 -26.88 9.36
N ALA A 7 -56.41 -26.20 9.55
CA ALA A 7 -56.72 -24.87 9.07
C ALA A 7 -56.55 -23.77 10.13
N ASN A 8 -56.55 -22.53 9.60
CA ASN A 8 -57.17 -21.32 10.15
C ASN A 8 -56.44 -20.52 11.27
N THR A 9 -55.97 -19.32 10.94
CA THR A 9 -56.64 -18.04 11.30
C THR A 9 -55.81 -16.84 10.82
N LYS A 10 -56.42 -15.97 9.99
CA LYS A 10 -55.90 -14.66 9.57
C LYS A 10 -56.48 -13.59 10.49
N THR A 11 -55.65 -12.86 11.22
CA THR A 11 -56.02 -11.59 11.86
C THR A 11 -55.62 -10.44 10.95
N LYS A 12 -56.64 -9.74 10.40
CA LYS A 12 -56.50 -8.43 9.75
C LYS A 12 -56.64 -7.36 10.85
N THR A 13 -55.66 -6.48 10.97
CA THR A 13 -55.83 -5.19 11.66
C THR A 13 -55.80 -4.08 10.62
N HIS A 14 -56.94 -3.40 10.47
CA HIS A 14 -57.13 -2.18 9.71
C HIS A 14 -56.29 -1.04 10.31
N VAL A 15 -55.63 -0.26 9.46
CA VAL A 15 -55.17 1.08 9.82
C VAL A 15 -55.85 2.05 8.85
N GLU A 16 -56.72 2.85 9.44
CA GLU A 16 -57.54 3.89 8.83
C GLU A 16 -56.67 5.12 8.54
N ILE A 17 -56.69 5.60 7.30
CA ILE A 17 -56.00 6.83 6.89
C ILE A 17 -57.06 7.93 6.90
N VAL A 18 -57.03 8.76 7.95
CA VAL A 18 -57.82 10.00 8.02
C VAL A 18 -57.14 11.02 7.12
N ILE A 19 -57.84 11.43 6.07
CA ILE A 19 -57.49 12.59 5.22
C ILE A 19 -58.22 13.77 5.82
N ASP A 20 -57.50 14.68 6.47
CA ASP A 20 -58.06 15.96 6.89
C ASP A 20 -57.74 17.01 5.82
N ALA A 21 -58.79 17.43 5.12
CA ALA A 21 -58.78 18.52 4.17
C ALA A 21 -59.45 19.73 4.83
N SER A 22 -58.66 20.72 5.24
CA SER A 22 -59.16 22.05 5.55
C SER A 22 -58.41 23.08 4.70
N ILE A 23 -59.15 23.60 3.73
CA ILE A 23 -58.82 24.78 2.93
C ILE A 23 -59.23 25.98 3.78
N GLU A 24 -58.27 26.81 4.18
CA GLU A 24 -58.53 28.20 4.56
C GLU A 24 -57.78 29.13 3.61
N THR A 25 -58.56 29.73 2.72
CA THR A 25 -58.21 30.90 1.92
C THR A 25 -58.05 32.12 2.82
N THR A 26 -56.84 32.69 2.88
CA THR A 26 -56.67 34.11 3.22
C THR A 26 -55.82 34.77 2.15
N THR A 27 -56.49 35.65 1.41
CA THR A 27 -55.96 36.56 0.41
C THR A 27 -55.11 37.64 1.10
N THR A 28 -53.81 37.67 0.81
CA THR A 28 -52.98 38.88 0.95
C THR A 28 -52.11 39.05 -0.30
N THR A 29 -52.23 40.22 -0.90
CA THR A 29 -51.54 40.74 -2.09
C THR A 29 -50.01 40.78 -1.94
N PRO A 30 -49.25 40.79 -3.05
CA PRO A 30 -47.82 40.47 -3.03
C PRO A 30 -46.96 41.71 -2.72
N SER A 31 -46.15 41.65 -1.67
CA SER A 31 -44.97 42.51 -1.56
C SER A 31 -43.82 41.86 -2.34
N CYS A 32 -43.61 42.35 -3.55
CA CYS A 32 -42.49 42.02 -4.40
C CYS A 32 -41.25 42.72 -3.83
N GLU A 33 -40.28 41.98 -3.27
CA GLU A 33 -38.86 42.35 -3.21
C GLU A 33 -38.02 41.20 -2.61
N GLY A 34 -37.10 40.63 -3.39
CA GLY A 34 -35.98 39.80 -2.89
C GLY A 34 -36.01 38.26 -3.07
N TYR A 35 -37.00 37.66 -3.74
CA TYR A 35 -37.23 36.20 -3.70
C TYR A 35 -36.89 35.30 -4.93
N PRO A 36 -36.46 35.77 -6.13
CA PRO A 36 -36.33 34.85 -7.26
C PRO A 36 -35.12 33.90 -7.13
N ILE A 37 -34.00 34.38 -6.59
CA ILE A 37 -32.75 33.61 -6.51
C ILE A 37 -32.86 32.52 -5.42
N THR A 38 -33.43 32.83 -4.27
CA THR A 38 -33.61 31.89 -3.15
C THR A 38 -34.55 30.74 -3.51
N ILE A 39 -35.60 30.99 -4.29
CA ILE A 39 -36.53 29.95 -4.77
C ILE A 39 -35.84 29.05 -5.80
N ILE A 40 -35.13 29.63 -6.79
CA ILE A 40 -34.40 28.85 -7.81
C ILE A 40 -33.30 27.97 -7.18
N ILE A 41 -32.56 28.50 -6.19
CA ILE A 41 -31.53 27.74 -5.47
C ILE A 41 -32.16 26.56 -4.71
N LYS A 42 -33.32 26.77 -4.06
CA LYS A 42 -33.93 25.77 -3.19
C LYS A 42 -34.72 24.71 -3.96
N GLU A 43 -35.41 25.08 -5.04
CA GLU A 43 -36.25 24.17 -5.83
C GLU A 43 -35.48 23.39 -6.90
N PHE A 44 -34.47 23.99 -7.55
CA PHE A 44 -33.76 23.34 -8.66
C PHE A 44 -32.36 22.87 -8.27
N LEU A 45 -31.62 23.69 -7.53
CA LEU A 45 -30.21 23.46 -7.26
C LEU A 45 -29.99 22.40 -6.15
N LEU A 46 -30.77 22.47 -5.07
CA LEU A 46 -30.70 21.50 -3.96
C LEU A 46 -30.95 20.03 -4.41
N PRO A 47 -32.00 19.72 -5.19
CA PRO A 47 -32.26 18.34 -5.63
C PRO A 47 -31.21 17.79 -6.59
N VAL A 48 -30.71 18.62 -7.51
CA VAL A 48 -29.62 18.25 -8.43
C VAL A 48 -28.35 17.95 -7.64
N LEU A 49 -28.03 18.79 -6.64
CA LEU A 49 -26.86 18.65 -5.79
C LEU A 49 -26.91 17.41 -4.89
N ALA A 50 -28.10 17.01 -4.46
CA ALA A 50 -28.31 15.78 -3.71
C ALA A 50 -27.99 14.52 -4.53
N ARG A 51 -28.29 14.55 -5.84
CA ARG A 51 -28.14 13.40 -6.75
C ARG A 51 -26.78 13.34 -7.46
N PHE A 52 -26.07 14.46 -7.57
CA PHE A 52 -24.71 14.52 -8.11
C PHE A 52 -23.74 13.70 -7.25
N HIS A 53 -22.79 12.97 -7.86
CA HIS A 53 -21.78 12.18 -7.12
C HIS A 53 -20.42 12.20 -7.82
N ALA A 54 -19.35 11.78 -7.15
CA ALA A 54 -17.98 11.87 -7.66
C ALA A 54 -17.72 11.05 -8.93
N GLY A 55 -18.61 10.12 -9.27
CA GLY A 55 -18.52 9.30 -10.49
C GLY A 55 -18.67 10.10 -11.79
N TYR A 56 -19.26 11.30 -11.76
CA TYR A 56 -19.37 12.17 -12.93
C TYR A 56 -18.02 12.73 -13.40
N PHE A 57 -17.02 12.81 -12.53
CA PHE A 57 -15.65 13.22 -12.90
C PHE A 57 -14.95 12.26 -13.87
N ARG A 58 -15.57 11.12 -14.22
CA ARG A 58 -15.10 10.28 -15.33
C ARG A 58 -15.17 11.00 -16.68
N ILE A 59 -16.14 11.91 -16.83
CA ILE A 59 -16.29 12.75 -18.02
C ILE A 59 -15.07 13.68 -18.13
N SER A 60 -14.79 14.46 -17.08
CA SER A 60 -13.64 15.36 -17.06
C SER A 60 -12.32 14.59 -17.19
N LEU A 61 -12.18 13.44 -16.53
CA LEU A 61 -10.98 12.60 -16.60
C LEU A 61 -10.67 12.19 -18.04
N SER A 62 -11.71 11.76 -18.77
CA SER A 62 -11.61 11.40 -20.18
C SER A 62 -11.27 12.61 -21.06
N LEU A 63 -11.98 13.74 -20.92
CA LEU A 63 -11.74 14.95 -21.72
C LEU A 63 -10.34 15.53 -21.49
N CYS A 64 -9.86 15.55 -20.24
CA CYS A 64 -8.51 16.02 -19.92
C CYS A 64 -7.43 15.10 -20.51
N SER A 65 -7.64 13.77 -20.48
CA SER A 65 -6.72 12.84 -21.14
C SER A 65 -6.72 12.99 -22.66
N GLN A 66 -7.87 13.27 -23.27
CA GLN A 66 -7.98 13.51 -24.71
C GLN A 66 -7.28 14.82 -25.10
N ALA A 67 -7.43 15.88 -24.30
CA ALA A 67 -6.66 17.11 -24.51
C ALA A 67 -5.14 16.83 -24.47
N LEU A 68 -4.68 16.01 -23.53
CA LEU A 68 -3.27 15.60 -23.46
C LEU A 68 -2.82 14.79 -24.68
N LEU A 69 -3.66 13.87 -25.16
CA LEU A 69 -3.40 13.11 -26.39
C LEU A 69 -3.25 14.06 -27.59
N TRP A 70 -4.16 15.00 -27.77
CA TRP A 70 -4.12 15.95 -28.87
C TRP A 70 -2.92 16.90 -28.80
N LYS A 71 -2.50 17.31 -27.60
CA LYS A 71 -1.26 18.07 -27.39
C LYS A 71 -0.05 17.29 -27.93
N ILE A 72 0.12 16.05 -27.50
CA ILE A 72 1.29 15.23 -27.85
C ILE A 72 1.29 14.84 -29.34
N LEU A 73 0.12 14.58 -29.94
CA LEU A 73 0.05 14.36 -31.40
C LEU A 73 0.39 15.62 -32.22
N GLY A 74 0.17 16.81 -31.65
CA GLY A 74 0.43 18.09 -32.32
C GLY A 74 1.87 18.60 -32.21
N GLU A 75 2.69 18.02 -31.32
CA GLU A 75 4.09 18.45 -31.12
C GLU A 75 4.99 17.99 -32.29
N PRO A 76 5.88 18.86 -32.80
CA PRO A 76 6.79 18.51 -33.90
C PRO A 76 7.87 17.54 -33.42
N VAL A 77 8.11 16.46 -34.18
CA VAL A 77 9.18 15.48 -33.94
C VAL A 77 10.07 15.39 -35.17
N GLU A 78 11.38 15.33 -34.97
CA GLU A 78 12.42 15.43 -36.01
C GLU A 78 12.36 14.31 -37.08
N ASP A 79 11.84 13.12 -36.75
CA ASP A 79 11.79 11.95 -37.65
C ASP A 79 10.35 11.54 -38.05
N ALA A 80 9.58 12.46 -38.63
CA ALA A 80 8.18 12.19 -38.96
C ALA A 80 8.01 11.29 -40.20
N HIS A 81 7.65 10.02 -40.00
CA HIS A 81 7.07 9.16 -41.05
C HIS A 81 5.85 9.87 -41.68
N ALA A 82 5.65 9.74 -43.00
CA ALA A 82 4.60 10.45 -43.76
C ALA A 82 3.17 10.37 -43.15
N LEU A 83 2.89 9.32 -42.37
CA LEU A 83 1.61 9.09 -41.69
C LEU A 83 1.38 10.00 -40.47
N ARG A 84 2.44 10.47 -39.79
CA ARG A 84 2.34 11.43 -38.68
C ARG A 84 2.11 12.87 -39.19
N LEU A 85 2.44 13.12 -40.45
CA LEU A 85 2.12 14.37 -41.16
C LEU A 85 0.60 14.60 -41.30
N LEU A 86 -0.19 13.53 -41.34
CA LEU A 86 -1.66 13.59 -41.41
C LEU A 86 -2.26 14.15 -40.12
N PHE A 87 -1.63 13.89 -38.96
CA PHE A 87 -1.99 14.48 -37.67
C PHE A 87 -1.46 15.92 -37.50
N ARG A 88 -0.43 16.33 -38.25
CA ARG A 88 0.04 17.72 -38.31
C ARG A 88 -1.02 18.68 -38.87
N MET A 89 -1.98 18.17 -39.65
CA MET A 89 -3.11 18.94 -40.16
C MET A 89 -4.24 19.10 -39.12
N LEU A 90 -4.08 18.59 -37.89
CA LEU A 90 -5.00 18.87 -36.80
C LEU A 90 -4.97 20.38 -36.51
N PRO A 91 -6.11 21.08 -36.60
CA PRO A 91 -6.15 22.51 -36.31
C PRO A 91 -5.73 22.74 -34.85
N THR A 92 -4.74 23.60 -34.62
CA THR A 92 -4.37 24.06 -33.26
C THR A 92 -5.61 24.61 -32.52
N THR A 93 -6.55 25.18 -33.27
CA THR A 93 -7.87 25.61 -32.78
C THR A 93 -8.68 24.46 -32.20
N ALA A 94 -8.68 23.27 -32.80
CA ALA A 94 -9.43 22.12 -32.31
C ALA A 94 -8.87 21.59 -30.98
N PHE A 95 -7.55 21.59 -30.80
CA PHE A 95 -6.93 21.29 -29.51
C PHE A 95 -7.32 22.30 -28.43
N VAL A 96 -7.25 23.61 -28.73
CA VAL A 96 -7.63 24.66 -27.76
C VAL A 96 -9.13 24.60 -27.41
N LEU A 97 -10.00 24.30 -28.39
CA LEU A 97 -11.43 24.09 -28.16
C LEU A 97 -11.68 22.86 -27.27
N LEU A 98 -11.00 21.75 -27.52
CA LEU A 98 -11.10 20.56 -26.68
C LEU A 98 -10.59 20.82 -25.26
N TRP A 99 -9.46 21.51 -25.13
CA TRP A 99 -8.87 21.86 -23.83
C TRP A 99 -9.77 22.82 -23.04
N SER A 100 -10.33 23.84 -23.69
CA SER A 100 -11.28 24.77 -23.05
C SER A 100 -12.58 24.09 -22.66
N LEU A 101 -13.10 23.15 -23.46
CA LEU A 101 -14.24 22.30 -23.08
C LEU A 101 -13.90 21.42 -21.87
N ALA A 102 -12.72 20.82 -21.84
CA ALA A 102 -12.24 20.02 -20.71
C ALA A 102 -12.12 20.87 -19.44
N LEU A 103 -11.57 22.09 -19.54
CA LEU A 103 -11.50 23.04 -18.43
C LEU A 103 -12.89 23.44 -17.94
N LEU A 104 -13.80 23.83 -18.83
CA LEU A 104 -15.14 24.28 -18.47
C LEU A 104 -15.94 23.16 -17.78
N THR A 105 -15.87 21.95 -18.31
CA THR A 105 -16.52 20.77 -17.72
C THR A 105 -15.90 20.40 -16.37
N LEU A 106 -14.57 20.41 -16.24
CA LEU A 106 -13.91 20.11 -14.96
C LEU A 106 -14.19 21.19 -13.90
N ALA A 107 -14.14 22.47 -14.27
CA ALA A 107 -14.41 23.59 -13.38
C ALA A 107 -15.87 23.58 -12.91
N SER A 108 -16.83 23.35 -13.81
CA SER A 108 -18.25 23.25 -13.45
C SER A 108 -18.55 22.06 -12.53
N LEU A 109 -18.01 20.87 -12.83
CA LEU A 109 -18.16 19.70 -11.95
C LEU A 109 -17.50 19.91 -10.58
N SER A 110 -16.32 20.54 -10.55
CA SER A 110 -15.63 20.89 -9.30
C SER A 110 -16.45 21.88 -8.48
N PHE A 111 -16.98 22.92 -9.10
CA PHE A 111 -17.86 23.90 -8.45
C PHE A 111 -19.11 23.24 -7.86
N LEU A 112 -19.80 22.39 -8.63
CA LEU A 112 -20.95 21.64 -8.15
C LEU A 112 -20.59 20.71 -6.98
N TYR A 113 -19.42 20.05 -7.02
CA TYR A 113 -19.00 19.19 -5.91
C TYR A 113 -18.67 19.99 -4.65
N ILE A 114 -18.01 21.16 -4.79
CA ILE A 114 -17.74 22.07 -3.67
C ILE A 114 -19.05 22.54 -3.05
N LEU A 115 -20.01 22.94 -3.87
CA LEU A 115 -21.33 23.35 -3.42
C LEU A 115 -22.02 22.20 -2.65
N ARG A 116 -21.86 20.95 -3.11
CA ARG A 116 -22.36 19.76 -2.42
C ARG A 116 -21.67 19.53 -1.07
N CYS A 117 -20.37 19.80 -0.97
CA CYS A 117 -19.65 19.76 0.31
C CYS A 117 -20.20 20.79 1.31
N LEU A 118 -20.59 21.98 0.84
CA LEU A 118 -21.12 23.05 1.68
C LEU A 118 -22.56 22.77 2.14
N PHE A 119 -23.46 22.39 1.22
CA PHE A 119 -24.90 22.25 1.54
C PHE A 119 -25.33 20.82 1.93
N HIS A 120 -24.60 19.78 1.50
CA HIS A 120 -24.99 18.37 1.70
C HIS A 120 -23.82 17.52 2.23
N PHE A 121 -23.09 18.03 3.23
CA PHE A 121 -21.93 17.36 3.82
C PHE A 121 -22.21 15.92 4.27
N GLN A 122 -23.40 15.61 4.78
CA GLN A 122 -23.76 14.24 5.20
C GLN A 122 -23.76 13.25 4.02
N MET A 123 -24.14 13.67 2.82
CA MET A 123 -24.07 12.82 1.63
C MET A 123 -22.64 12.61 1.16
N VAL A 124 -21.81 13.66 1.22
CA VAL A 124 -20.37 13.54 0.92
C VAL A 124 -19.69 12.61 1.92
N LYS A 125 -20.06 12.69 3.20
CA LYS A 125 -19.60 11.76 4.25
C LYS A 125 -20.08 10.33 3.96
N ALA A 126 -21.32 10.13 3.54
CA ALA A 126 -21.84 8.82 3.16
C ALA A 126 -21.09 8.24 1.94
N GLU A 127 -20.81 9.07 0.93
CA GLU A 127 -20.01 8.71 -0.24
C GLU A 127 -18.56 8.37 0.14
N PHE A 128 -17.98 9.16 1.03
CA PHE A 128 -16.63 8.96 1.57
C PHE A 128 -16.53 7.63 2.34
N LEU A 129 -17.57 7.24 3.07
CA LEU A 129 -17.63 5.97 3.79
C LEU A 129 -17.99 4.79 2.89
N HIS A 130 -18.53 5.06 1.70
CA HIS A 130 -18.92 4.03 0.75
C HIS A 130 -17.71 3.40 0.05
N HIS A 131 -17.70 2.07 0.05
CA HIS A 131 -16.58 1.24 -0.38
C HIS A 131 -16.22 1.36 -1.88
N VAL A 132 -17.18 1.73 -2.73
CA VAL A 132 -16.93 2.10 -4.15
C VAL A 132 -16.79 3.62 -4.32
N GLY A 133 -17.57 4.40 -3.55
CA GLY A 133 -17.69 5.85 -3.73
C GLY A 133 -16.38 6.58 -3.45
N VAL A 134 -15.68 6.17 -2.39
CA VAL A 134 -14.39 6.75 -1.98
C VAL A 134 -13.33 6.71 -3.08
N ASN A 135 -13.34 5.68 -3.96
CA ASN A 135 -12.35 5.56 -5.04
C ASN A 135 -12.54 6.65 -6.11
N TYR A 136 -13.77 7.12 -6.32
CA TYR A 136 -14.04 8.20 -7.28
C TYR A 136 -13.62 9.57 -6.78
N LEU A 137 -13.33 9.75 -5.49
CA LEU A 137 -12.81 11.00 -4.93
C LEU A 137 -11.39 11.34 -5.44
N PHE A 138 -10.70 10.38 -6.08
CA PHE A 138 -9.43 10.63 -6.76
C PHE A 138 -9.62 11.29 -8.14
N ALA A 139 -10.74 11.01 -8.81
CA ALA A 139 -10.97 11.44 -10.19
C ALA A 139 -10.88 12.98 -10.42
N PRO A 140 -11.39 13.85 -9.52
CA PRO A 140 -11.23 15.30 -9.67
C PRO A 140 -9.75 15.71 -9.73
N TRP A 141 -8.94 15.21 -8.79
CA TRP A 141 -7.53 15.55 -8.68
C TRP A 141 -6.70 15.04 -9.86
N ILE A 142 -7.00 13.81 -10.32
CA ILE A 142 -6.37 13.25 -11.52
C ILE A 142 -6.72 14.08 -12.75
N SER A 143 -7.99 14.50 -12.89
CA SER A 143 -8.43 15.34 -14.00
C SER A 143 -7.69 16.68 -14.02
N TRP A 144 -7.55 17.34 -12.86
CA TRP A 144 -6.80 18.58 -12.73
C TRP A 144 -5.32 18.42 -13.08
N LEU A 145 -4.68 17.33 -12.67
CA LEU A 145 -3.29 17.03 -13.04
C LEU A 145 -3.12 16.79 -14.55
N LEU A 146 -4.04 16.05 -15.19
CA LEU A 146 -4.00 15.82 -16.64
C LEU A 146 -4.27 17.11 -17.42
N LEU A 147 -5.16 17.97 -16.93
CA LEU A 147 -5.43 19.27 -17.53
C LEU A 147 -4.23 20.21 -17.41
N LEU A 148 -3.53 20.15 -16.27
CA LEU A 148 -2.28 20.88 -16.04
C LEU A 148 -1.17 20.42 -16.99
N GLN A 149 -0.98 19.09 -17.17
CA GLN A 149 -0.01 18.54 -18.14
C GLN A 149 -0.33 18.93 -19.59
N SER A 150 -1.61 19.03 -19.94
CA SER A 150 -2.07 19.42 -21.27
C SER A 150 -2.20 20.94 -21.47
N SER A 151 -1.88 21.76 -20.47
CA SER A 151 -2.03 23.22 -20.57
C SER A 151 -1.17 23.80 -21.71
N PRO A 152 -1.74 24.67 -22.57
CA PRO A 152 -0.96 25.43 -23.55
C PRO A 152 -0.30 26.68 -22.94
N PHE A 153 -0.75 27.12 -21.76
CA PHE A 153 -0.33 28.39 -21.15
C PHE A 153 0.72 28.22 -20.05
N ILE A 154 0.73 27.05 -19.39
CA ILE A 154 1.57 26.81 -18.22
C ILE A 154 2.66 25.81 -18.58
N SER A 155 3.91 26.26 -18.55
CA SER A 155 5.08 25.39 -18.74
C SER A 155 5.41 24.61 -17.45
N PRO A 156 5.83 23.33 -17.54
CA PRO A 156 6.17 22.49 -16.38
C PRO A 156 7.21 23.08 -15.42
N LYS A 157 8.13 23.92 -15.91
CA LYS A 157 9.20 24.51 -15.09
C LYS A 157 8.82 25.80 -14.36
N THR A 158 7.56 26.22 -14.43
CA THR A 158 7.08 27.46 -13.79
C THR A 158 6.71 27.26 -12.32
N LEU A 159 6.88 28.29 -11.50
CA LEU A 159 6.44 28.27 -10.10
C LEU A 159 4.94 27.98 -9.96
N HIS A 160 4.12 28.50 -10.88
CA HIS A 160 2.67 28.24 -10.88
C HIS A 160 2.35 26.76 -11.08
N TYR A 161 3.05 26.07 -11.98
CA TYR A 161 2.87 24.63 -12.17
C TYR A 161 3.20 23.87 -10.88
N LEU A 162 4.31 24.23 -10.21
CA LEU A 162 4.71 23.61 -8.95
C LEU A 162 3.66 23.79 -7.85
N VAL A 163 3.14 25.01 -7.67
CA VAL A 163 2.10 25.29 -6.66
C VAL A 163 0.84 24.48 -6.96
N LEU A 164 0.37 24.48 -8.21
CA LEU A 164 -0.81 23.73 -8.62
C LEU A 164 -0.62 22.22 -8.44
N TRP A 165 0.56 21.69 -8.76
CA TRP A 165 0.89 20.28 -8.55
C TRP A 165 0.74 19.90 -7.06
N TRP A 166 1.29 20.70 -6.14
CA TRP A 166 1.13 20.47 -4.70
C TRP A 166 -0.33 20.51 -4.25
N VAL A 167 -1.10 21.50 -4.73
CA VAL A 167 -2.53 21.63 -4.43
C VAL A 167 -3.32 20.39 -4.84
N PHE A 168 -2.96 19.76 -5.97
CA PHE A 168 -3.67 18.58 -6.46
C PHE A 168 -3.18 17.26 -5.84
N VAL A 169 -1.88 17.13 -5.57
CA VAL A 169 -1.28 15.89 -5.04
C VAL A 169 -1.52 15.70 -3.55
N VAL A 170 -1.51 16.77 -2.74
CA VAL A 170 -1.68 16.65 -1.28
C VAL A 170 -2.99 15.95 -0.90
N PRO A 171 -4.16 16.35 -1.43
CA PRO A 171 -5.41 15.65 -1.14
C PRO A 171 -5.39 14.18 -1.57
N MET A 172 -4.74 13.86 -2.68
CA MET A 172 -4.60 12.47 -3.15
C MET A 172 -3.78 11.62 -2.17
N VAL A 173 -2.61 12.11 -1.74
CA VAL A 173 -1.77 11.41 -0.77
C VAL A 173 -2.48 11.24 0.58
N VAL A 174 -3.26 12.23 1.01
CA VAL A 174 -4.11 12.13 2.22
C VAL A 174 -5.16 11.04 2.07
N LEU A 175 -5.81 10.94 0.90
CA LEU A 175 -6.76 9.87 0.59
C LEU A 175 -6.06 8.50 0.56
N ASP A 176 -4.84 8.41 0.02
CA ASP A 176 -4.03 7.19 0.01
C ASP A 176 -3.72 6.72 1.43
N VAL A 177 -3.11 7.56 2.28
CA VAL A 177 -2.82 7.19 3.68
C VAL A 177 -4.09 6.73 4.42
N LYS A 178 -5.24 7.34 4.12
CA LYS A 178 -6.53 6.96 4.70
C LYS A 178 -7.02 5.59 4.20
N ILE A 179 -7.08 5.38 2.88
CA ILE A 179 -7.58 4.14 2.27
C ILE A 179 -6.65 2.96 2.61
N TYR A 180 -5.35 3.12 2.41
CA TYR A 180 -4.38 2.06 2.63
C TYR A 180 -4.34 1.67 4.10
N GLY A 181 -4.29 2.65 4.99
CA GLY A 181 -4.36 2.34 6.41
C GLY A 181 -5.68 1.64 6.77
N GLN A 182 -6.81 1.99 6.13
CA GLN A 182 -8.12 1.36 6.43
C GLN A 182 -8.08 -0.11 6.07
N TRP A 183 -7.41 -0.45 4.97
CA TRP A 183 -7.24 -1.82 4.53
C TRP A 183 -6.40 -2.65 5.51
N PHE A 184 -5.41 -2.05 6.16
CA PHE A 184 -4.60 -2.70 7.20
C PHE A 184 -5.35 -2.93 8.52
N THR A 185 -6.35 -2.10 8.87
CA THR A 185 -6.87 -2.07 10.26
C THR A 185 -8.36 -2.34 10.43
N LYS A 186 -9.19 -2.28 9.38
CA LYS A 186 -10.66 -2.40 9.51
C LYS A 186 -11.20 -3.71 8.92
N GLY A 187 -11.88 -4.48 9.77
CA GLY A 187 -12.97 -5.40 9.39
C GLY A 187 -12.57 -6.79 8.87
N LYS A 188 -13.57 -7.64 8.66
CA LYS A 188 -13.44 -8.98 8.05
C LYS A 188 -13.48 -8.89 6.54
N ARG A 189 -12.49 -9.51 5.87
CA ARG A 189 -12.34 -9.63 4.41
C ARG A 189 -12.56 -8.31 3.65
N PHE A 190 -12.25 -7.17 4.25
CA PHE A 190 -12.64 -5.87 3.73
C PHE A 190 -12.09 -5.69 2.32
N LEU A 191 -10.78 -5.80 2.10
CA LEU A 191 -10.21 -5.65 0.76
C LEU A 191 -10.74 -6.70 -0.24
N SER A 192 -10.78 -7.99 0.11
CA SER A 192 -11.29 -9.03 -0.80
C SER A 192 -12.78 -8.88 -1.14
N THR A 193 -13.56 -8.23 -0.26
CA THR A 193 -15.00 -7.99 -0.43
C THR A 193 -15.27 -6.63 -1.10
N VAL A 194 -14.41 -5.63 -0.88
CA VAL A 194 -14.59 -4.24 -1.29
C VAL A 194 -13.80 -3.89 -2.56
N ALA A 195 -12.63 -4.48 -2.77
CA ALA A 195 -11.75 -4.17 -3.90
C ALA A 195 -12.47 -4.42 -5.22
N ASN A 196 -12.63 -3.37 -6.00
CA ASN A 196 -13.29 -3.40 -7.27
C ASN A 196 -12.44 -2.63 -8.30
N PRO A 197 -12.71 -2.74 -9.61
CA PRO A 197 -11.90 -2.07 -10.62
C PRO A 197 -11.73 -0.56 -10.41
N THR A 198 -12.69 0.13 -9.76
CA THR A 198 -12.54 1.57 -9.44
C THR A 198 -11.41 1.85 -8.45
N SER A 199 -11.01 0.87 -7.63
CA SER A 199 -9.90 1.02 -6.69
C SER A 199 -8.57 1.33 -7.40
N GLN A 200 -8.45 1.01 -8.70
CA GLN A 200 -7.29 1.37 -9.51
C GLN A 200 -7.16 2.88 -9.76
N LEU A 201 -8.19 3.70 -9.49
CA LEU A 201 -8.07 5.17 -9.56
C LEU A 201 -6.99 5.71 -8.61
N THR A 202 -6.80 5.06 -7.45
CA THR A 202 -5.73 5.43 -6.49
C THR A 202 -4.34 5.21 -7.10
N VAL A 203 -4.16 4.09 -7.80
CA VAL A 203 -2.93 3.72 -8.53
C VAL A 203 -2.68 4.72 -9.65
N ILE A 204 -3.68 4.91 -10.51
CA ILE A 204 -3.61 5.82 -11.66
C ILE A 204 -3.25 7.23 -11.17
N GLY A 205 -3.85 7.69 -10.08
CA GLY A 205 -3.55 9.00 -9.55
C GLY A 205 -2.11 9.16 -9.08
N ASN A 206 -1.56 8.19 -8.37
CA ASN A 206 -0.15 8.20 -7.99
C ASN A 206 0.78 8.24 -9.21
N LEU A 207 0.47 7.45 -10.25
CA LEU A 207 1.27 7.40 -11.46
C LEU A 207 1.16 8.68 -12.32
N VAL A 208 -0.02 9.29 -12.41
CA VAL A 208 -0.22 10.59 -13.08
C VAL A 208 0.53 11.69 -12.33
N GLY A 209 0.47 11.70 -10.99
CA GLY A 209 1.22 12.63 -10.16
C GLY A 209 2.74 12.45 -10.29
N ALA A 210 3.20 11.20 -10.39
CA ALA A 210 4.60 10.86 -10.63
C ALA A 210 5.10 11.38 -11.98
N ARG A 211 4.33 11.19 -13.05
CA ARG A 211 4.64 11.74 -14.37
C ARG A 211 4.79 13.26 -14.33
N ALA A 212 3.80 13.96 -13.76
CA ALA A 212 3.86 15.42 -13.63
C ALA A 212 5.08 15.88 -12.81
N ALA A 213 5.42 15.17 -11.73
CA ALA A 213 6.62 15.47 -10.94
C ALA A 213 7.92 15.29 -11.73
N ALA A 214 8.00 14.25 -12.56
CA ALA A 214 9.15 13.99 -13.41
C ALA A 214 9.32 15.09 -14.48
N GLU A 215 8.22 15.54 -15.12
CA GLU A 215 8.23 16.62 -16.11
C GLU A 215 8.71 17.96 -15.51
N MET A 216 8.44 18.22 -14.23
CA MET A 216 8.98 19.39 -13.51
C MET A 216 10.47 19.27 -13.14
N GLY A 217 11.08 18.10 -13.29
CA GLY A 217 12.42 17.79 -12.79
C GLY A 217 12.48 17.38 -11.31
N TRP A 218 11.32 17.20 -10.65
CA TRP A 218 11.23 16.75 -9.25
C TRP A 218 11.34 15.23 -9.16
N ARG A 219 12.53 14.71 -9.50
CA ARG A 219 12.78 13.27 -9.68
C ARG A 219 12.49 12.44 -8.43
N GLU A 220 12.85 12.94 -7.25
CA GLU A 220 12.64 12.22 -5.98
C GLU A 220 11.14 12.04 -5.65
N SER A 221 10.35 13.09 -5.83
CA SER A 221 8.89 13.03 -5.65
C SER A 221 8.24 12.13 -6.70
N ALA A 222 8.74 12.14 -7.94
CA ALA A 222 8.27 11.27 -9.00
C ALA A 222 8.51 9.79 -8.67
N VAL A 223 9.73 9.42 -8.29
CA VAL A 223 10.07 8.05 -7.88
C VAL A 223 9.25 7.63 -6.66
N CYS A 224 9.07 8.52 -5.68
CA CYS A 224 8.24 8.26 -4.51
C CYS A 224 6.80 7.89 -4.92
N MET A 225 6.09 8.77 -5.64
CA MET A 225 4.70 8.51 -6.06
C MET A 225 4.58 7.28 -6.98
N PHE A 226 5.55 7.08 -7.88
CA PHE A 226 5.59 5.89 -8.74
C PHE A 226 5.69 4.61 -7.91
N SER A 227 6.54 4.59 -6.89
CA SER A 227 6.72 3.44 -5.98
C SER A 227 5.42 3.08 -5.27
N LEU A 228 4.71 4.10 -4.77
CA LEU A 228 3.42 3.91 -4.09
C LEU A 228 2.36 3.36 -5.05
N GLY A 229 2.26 3.95 -6.23
CA GLY A 229 1.35 3.51 -7.29
C GLY A 229 1.61 2.06 -7.69
N MET A 230 2.87 1.68 -7.93
CA MET A 230 3.23 0.33 -8.37
C MET A 230 3.06 -0.73 -7.28
N ALA A 231 3.41 -0.43 -6.03
CA ALA A 231 3.18 -1.34 -4.92
C ALA A 231 1.68 -1.63 -4.74
N HIS A 232 0.84 -0.59 -4.84
CA HIS A 232 -0.61 -0.75 -4.76
C HIS A 232 -1.17 -1.47 -5.98
N TYR A 233 -0.69 -1.14 -7.18
CA TYR A 233 -1.08 -1.80 -8.42
C TYR A 233 -0.94 -3.32 -8.29
N LEU A 234 0.20 -3.77 -7.79
CA LEU A 234 0.51 -5.19 -7.61
C LEU A 234 -0.49 -5.90 -6.68
N VAL A 235 -0.79 -5.29 -5.53
CA VAL A 235 -1.77 -5.82 -4.57
C VAL A 235 -3.18 -5.87 -5.16
N LEU A 236 -3.62 -4.78 -5.80
CA LEU A 236 -4.94 -4.73 -6.43
C LEU A 236 -5.05 -5.69 -7.60
N PHE A 237 -4.02 -5.77 -8.44
CA PHE A 237 -4.01 -6.63 -9.61
C PHE A 237 -4.25 -8.09 -9.21
N VAL A 238 -3.47 -8.61 -8.26
CA VAL A 238 -3.64 -9.97 -7.76
C VAL A 238 -5.01 -10.16 -7.08
N THR A 239 -5.42 -9.20 -6.23
CA THR A 239 -6.70 -9.30 -5.50
C THR A 239 -7.90 -9.31 -6.44
N LEU A 240 -7.92 -8.41 -7.43
CA LEU A 240 -9.02 -8.32 -8.39
C LEU A 240 -9.01 -9.53 -9.35
N TYR A 241 -7.83 -10.01 -9.75
CA TYR A 241 -7.70 -11.20 -10.60
C TYR A 241 -8.27 -12.44 -9.89
N GLN A 242 -7.94 -12.64 -8.61
CA GLN A 242 -8.50 -13.73 -7.81
C GLN A 242 -10.03 -13.59 -7.61
N ARG A 243 -10.53 -12.35 -7.43
CA ARG A 243 -11.95 -12.08 -7.24
C ARG A 243 -12.78 -12.32 -8.50
N LEU A 244 -12.23 -12.07 -9.68
CA LEU A 244 -12.88 -12.33 -10.97
C LEU A 244 -13.28 -13.79 -11.15
N SER A 245 -12.49 -14.74 -10.63
CA SER A 245 -12.80 -16.17 -10.65
C SER A 245 -13.84 -16.62 -9.60
N GLY A 246 -14.16 -15.78 -8.60
CA GLY A 246 -14.85 -16.18 -7.37
C GLY A 246 -16.36 -15.91 -7.28
N GLY A 247 -17.04 -15.48 -8.34
CA GLY A 247 -18.52 -15.42 -8.40
C GLY A 247 -19.21 -14.11 -7.96
N ASN A 248 -18.51 -13.14 -7.35
CA ASN A 248 -19.09 -11.84 -7.02
C ASN A 248 -18.99 -10.86 -8.20
N SER A 249 -19.84 -11.02 -9.23
CA SER A 249 -19.83 -10.17 -10.41
C SER A 249 -20.34 -8.76 -10.11
N LEU A 250 -19.56 -7.74 -10.48
CA LEU A 250 -20.02 -6.35 -10.49
C LEU A 250 -21.34 -6.20 -11.24
N PRO A 251 -22.21 -5.25 -10.83
CA PRO A 251 -23.43 -4.91 -11.56
C PRO A 251 -23.13 -4.71 -13.04
N ALA A 252 -24.03 -5.19 -13.92
CA ALA A 252 -23.78 -5.21 -15.35
C ALA A 252 -23.50 -3.81 -15.94
N MET A 253 -24.00 -2.74 -15.32
CA MET A 253 -23.78 -1.35 -15.74
C MET A 253 -22.39 -0.79 -15.36
N LEU A 254 -21.67 -1.42 -14.43
CA LEU A 254 -20.32 -1.01 -14.02
C LEU A 254 -19.20 -1.80 -14.73
N ARG A 255 -19.57 -2.65 -15.69
CA ARG A 255 -18.58 -3.39 -16.49
C ARG A 255 -17.59 -2.51 -17.27
N PRO A 256 -17.92 -1.30 -17.77
CA PRO A 256 -16.94 -0.44 -18.44
C PRO A 256 -15.69 -0.15 -17.59
N VAL A 257 -15.83 -0.17 -16.27
CA VAL A 257 -14.72 0.08 -15.33
C VAL A 257 -13.62 -1.00 -15.42
N PHE A 258 -13.89 -2.17 -16.00
CA PHE A 258 -12.84 -3.16 -16.29
C PHE A 258 -11.73 -2.62 -17.21
N PHE A 259 -12.00 -1.58 -18.01
CA PHE A 259 -10.95 -0.95 -18.81
C PHE A 259 -9.90 -0.23 -17.96
N LEU A 260 -10.16 0.09 -16.68
CA LEU A 260 -9.13 0.64 -15.80
C LEU A 260 -7.91 -0.29 -15.65
N PHE A 261 -8.07 -1.60 -15.83
CA PHE A 261 -6.95 -2.56 -15.82
C PHE A 261 -5.90 -2.26 -16.89
N ILE A 262 -6.30 -1.62 -17.98
CA ILE A 262 -5.40 -1.17 -19.04
C ILE A 262 -4.72 0.13 -18.61
N ALA A 263 -5.47 1.04 -17.99
CA ALA A 263 -5.00 2.37 -17.65
C ALA A 263 -3.81 2.37 -16.69
N ALA A 264 -3.85 1.56 -15.63
CA ALA A 264 -2.77 1.53 -14.63
C ALA A 264 -1.39 1.20 -15.24
N PRO A 265 -1.18 0.08 -15.97
CA PRO A 265 0.11 -0.20 -16.60
C PRO A 265 0.46 0.78 -17.73
N SER A 266 -0.51 1.34 -18.46
CA SER A 266 -0.21 2.36 -19.49
C SER A 266 0.31 3.66 -18.88
N VAL A 267 -0.35 4.17 -17.82
CA VAL A 267 0.14 5.37 -17.10
C VAL A 267 1.46 5.09 -16.39
N ALA A 268 1.67 3.86 -15.89
CA ALA A 268 2.97 3.47 -15.33
C ALA A 268 4.08 3.52 -16.38
N SER A 269 3.83 3.05 -17.60
CA SER A 269 4.79 3.15 -18.71
C SER A 269 5.17 4.61 -19.00
N LEU A 270 4.18 5.50 -19.12
CA LEU A 270 4.38 6.94 -19.32
C LEU A 270 5.14 7.61 -18.16
N ALA A 271 4.77 7.29 -16.92
CA ALA A 271 5.44 7.85 -15.74
C ALA A 271 6.89 7.38 -15.64
N TRP A 272 7.16 6.11 -15.95
CA TRP A 272 8.51 5.57 -15.94
C TRP A 272 9.38 6.17 -17.05
N ASP A 273 8.83 6.35 -18.25
CA ASP A 273 9.50 7.06 -19.34
C ASP A 273 9.95 8.46 -18.90
N SER A 274 9.05 9.23 -18.28
CA SER A 274 9.37 10.57 -17.75
C SER A 274 10.41 10.53 -16.62
N ILE A 275 10.38 9.51 -15.73
CA ILE A 275 11.35 9.35 -14.63
C ILE A 275 12.74 8.94 -15.15
N SER A 276 12.78 8.07 -16.15
CA SER A 276 14.01 7.53 -16.73
C SER A 276 14.61 8.46 -17.78
N GLY A 277 13.80 9.34 -18.35
CA GLY A 277 14.15 10.25 -19.46
C GLY A 277 14.25 9.56 -20.81
N ARG A 278 13.83 8.28 -20.90
CA ARG A 278 13.84 7.47 -22.11
C ARG A 278 12.87 6.28 -21.99
N PHE A 279 12.36 5.81 -23.13
CA PHE A 279 11.40 4.71 -23.18
C PHE A 279 12.12 3.35 -23.11
N ASP A 280 12.70 3.07 -21.95
CA ASP A 280 13.54 1.89 -21.71
C ASP A 280 12.75 0.56 -21.63
N THR A 281 13.46 -0.53 -21.34
CA THR A 281 12.88 -1.88 -21.21
C THR A 281 11.75 -1.95 -20.19
N SER A 282 11.85 -1.23 -19.07
CA SER A 282 10.81 -1.22 -18.04
C SER A 282 9.54 -0.53 -18.53
N ALA A 283 9.67 0.60 -19.22
CA ALA A 283 8.54 1.27 -19.87
C ALA A 283 7.90 0.36 -20.94
N LYS A 284 8.71 -0.33 -21.75
CA LYS A 284 8.25 -1.31 -22.77
C LYS A 284 7.50 -2.48 -22.14
N MET A 285 7.99 -3.07 -21.05
CA MET A 285 7.32 -4.18 -20.35
C MET A 285 5.93 -3.76 -19.83
N LEU A 286 5.83 -2.57 -19.23
CA LEU A 286 4.54 -2.02 -18.75
C LEU A 286 3.59 -1.71 -19.92
N PHE A 287 4.11 -1.17 -21.01
CA PHE A 287 3.33 -0.94 -22.24
C PHE A 287 2.78 -2.26 -22.79
N PHE A 288 3.61 -3.28 -22.98
CA PHE A 288 3.16 -4.58 -23.49
C PHE A 288 2.18 -5.28 -22.54
N LEU A 289 2.36 -5.14 -21.22
CA LEU A 289 1.36 -5.61 -20.25
C LEU A 289 0.01 -4.93 -20.49
N SER A 290 -0.02 -3.62 -20.76
CA SER A 290 -1.25 -2.89 -21.04
C SER A 290 -1.91 -3.30 -22.37
N VAL A 291 -1.11 -3.52 -23.42
CA VAL A 291 -1.59 -4.05 -24.72
C VAL A 291 -2.18 -5.45 -24.55
N PHE A 292 -1.52 -6.33 -23.80
CA PHE A 292 -2.00 -7.67 -23.51
C PHE A 292 -3.36 -7.63 -22.79
N LEU A 293 -3.49 -6.81 -21.74
CA LEU A 293 -4.75 -6.66 -21.00
C LEU A 293 -5.85 -6.07 -21.89
N PHE A 294 -5.53 -5.09 -22.73
CA PHE A 294 -6.46 -4.53 -23.70
C PHE A 294 -6.98 -5.59 -24.67
N LEU A 295 -6.08 -6.37 -25.29
CA LEU A 295 -6.45 -7.44 -26.21
C LEU A 295 -7.31 -8.50 -25.50
N ALA A 296 -6.94 -8.90 -24.28
CA ALA A 296 -7.72 -9.84 -23.47
C ALA A 296 -9.16 -9.36 -23.17
N LEU A 297 -9.35 -8.04 -22.99
CA LEU A 297 -10.67 -7.42 -22.77
C LEU A 297 -11.47 -7.33 -24.09
N VAL A 298 -10.84 -6.90 -25.18
CA VAL A 298 -11.50 -6.73 -26.50
C VAL A 298 -11.92 -8.07 -27.10
N CYS A 299 -11.15 -9.14 -26.89
CA CYS A 299 -11.50 -10.49 -27.31
C CYS A 299 -12.71 -11.09 -26.55
N ARG A 300 -13.27 -10.39 -25.55
CA ARG A 300 -14.43 -10.85 -24.75
C ARG A 300 -15.61 -9.87 -24.82
N PRO A 301 -16.16 -9.54 -26.01
CA PRO A 301 -17.21 -8.53 -26.15
C PRO A 301 -18.53 -8.94 -25.46
N CYS A 302 -18.78 -10.24 -25.31
CA CYS A 302 -19.93 -10.77 -24.57
C CYS A 302 -19.98 -10.29 -23.10
N LEU A 303 -18.83 -9.98 -22.50
CA LEU A 303 -18.76 -9.42 -21.15
C LEU A 303 -19.42 -8.04 -21.11
N PHE A 304 -19.32 -7.22 -22.16
CA PHE A 304 -19.83 -5.85 -22.16
C PHE A 304 -21.23 -5.72 -22.78
N ARG A 305 -21.71 -6.76 -23.48
CA ARG A 305 -23.01 -6.75 -24.19
C ARG A 305 -24.18 -6.26 -23.33
N LYS A 306 -24.28 -6.65 -22.06
CA LYS A 306 -25.35 -6.19 -21.16
C LYS A 306 -25.22 -4.72 -20.77
N SER A 307 -24.00 -4.20 -20.63
CA SER A 307 -23.72 -2.79 -20.31
C SER A 307 -23.98 -1.86 -21.48
N MET A 308 -23.80 -2.36 -22.71
CA MET A 308 -23.90 -1.58 -23.95
C MET A 308 -25.34 -1.39 -24.44
N LYS A 309 -26.35 -1.98 -23.77
CA LYS A 309 -27.76 -1.91 -24.22
C LYS A 309 -28.44 -0.58 -23.96
N LYS A 310 -28.06 0.13 -22.90
CA LYS A 310 -28.60 1.44 -22.54
C LYS A 310 -27.43 2.36 -22.22
N PHE A 311 -27.43 3.53 -22.85
CA PHE A 311 -26.44 4.56 -22.53
C PHE A 311 -26.53 4.92 -21.04
N ASN A 312 -25.38 5.06 -20.40
CA ASN A 312 -25.24 5.53 -19.03
C ASN A 312 -23.92 6.31 -18.96
N VAL A 313 -23.85 7.32 -18.10
CA VAL A 313 -22.61 8.04 -17.73
C VAL A 313 -21.44 7.09 -17.43
N ALA A 314 -21.72 5.87 -16.96
CA ALA A 314 -20.71 4.83 -16.78
C ALA A 314 -19.96 4.41 -18.06
N TRP A 315 -20.39 4.77 -19.27
CA TRP A 315 -19.64 4.49 -20.50
C TRP A 315 -18.37 5.35 -20.61
N TRP A 316 -18.29 6.49 -19.91
CA TRP A 316 -17.11 7.34 -19.91
C TRP A 316 -15.84 6.68 -19.34
N ALA A 317 -15.91 5.50 -18.66
CA ALA A 317 -14.65 4.76 -18.35
C ALA A 317 -14.04 4.02 -19.52
N TYR A 318 -14.68 3.93 -20.69
CA TYR A 318 -14.01 3.37 -21.85
C TYR A 318 -12.94 4.32 -22.39
N SER A 319 -13.21 5.63 -22.42
CA SER A 319 -12.35 6.60 -23.09
C SER A 319 -11.01 6.81 -22.38
N PHE A 320 -11.00 7.11 -21.08
CA PHE A 320 -9.75 7.41 -20.37
C PHE A 320 -8.66 6.32 -20.53
N PRO A 321 -8.95 5.01 -20.28
CA PRO A 321 -7.97 3.94 -20.48
C PRO A 321 -7.47 3.78 -21.91
N LEU A 322 -8.35 3.94 -22.91
CA LEU A 322 -7.95 3.91 -24.33
C LEU A 322 -7.03 5.07 -24.68
N THR A 323 -7.25 6.23 -24.06
CA THR A 323 -6.46 7.44 -24.27
C THR A 323 -5.04 7.29 -23.72
N VAL A 324 -4.90 6.79 -22.50
CA VAL A 324 -3.57 6.57 -21.92
C VAL A 324 -2.80 5.42 -22.58
N LEU A 325 -3.50 4.40 -23.08
CA LEU A 325 -2.90 3.36 -23.90
C LEU A 325 -2.39 3.92 -25.24
N ALA A 326 -3.18 4.80 -25.89
CA ALA A 326 -2.76 5.50 -27.09
C ALA A 326 -1.54 6.40 -26.83
N LEU A 327 -1.55 7.16 -25.73
CA LEU A 327 -0.38 7.95 -25.29
C LEU A 327 0.88 7.09 -25.18
N ALA A 328 0.83 5.96 -24.45
CA ALA A 328 1.98 5.08 -24.30
C ALA A 328 2.45 4.47 -25.64
N SER A 329 1.52 4.25 -26.58
CA SER A 329 1.88 3.78 -27.93
C SER A 329 2.58 4.83 -28.79
N ILE A 330 2.36 6.12 -28.52
CA ILE A 330 3.09 7.21 -29.20
C ILE A 330 4.56 7.18 -28.79
N ASP A 331 4.83 7.12 -27.48
CA ASP A 331 6.19 7.08 -26.95
C ASP A 331 6.92 5.82 -27.42
N TYR A 332 6.23 4.67 -27.43
CA TYR A 332 6.75 3.43 -28.00
C TYR A 332 7.10 3.56 -29.49
N ALA A 333 6.24 4.21 -30.29
CA ALA A 333 6.50 4.41 -31.72
C ALA A 333 7.66 5.38 -31.98
N GLN A 334 7.84 6.39 -31.11
CA GLN A 334 8.98 7.31 -31.16
C GLN A 334 10.31 6.60 -30.87
N GLU A 335 10.31 5.68 -29.90
CA GLU A 335 11.49 4.94 -29.49
C GLU A 335 11.91 3.87 -30.51
N VAL A 336 10.97 3.03 -30.97
CA VAL A 336 11.30 1.88 -31.84
C VAL A 336 11.44 2.28 -33.31
N LYS A 337 10.78 3.37 -33.73
CA LYS A 337 10.78 3.91 -35.10
C LYS A 337 10.38 2.91 -36.21
N GLY A 338 9.80 1.75 -35.87
CA GLY A 338 9.38 0.72 -36.83
C GLY A 338 7.98 0.95 -37.41
N LEU A 339 7.71 0.42 -38.61
CA LEU A 339 6.40 0.49 -39.28
C LEU A 339 5.27 -0.11 -38.42
N PHE A 340 5.53 -1.27 -37.80
CA PHE A 340 4.58 -1.93 -36.91
C PHE A 340 4.21 -1.06 -35.70
N ALA A 341 5.20 -0.42 -35.07
CA ALA A 341 4.97 0.45 -33.91
C ALA A 341 4.12 1.67 -34.26
N HIS A 342 4.39 2.31 -35.41
CA HIS A 342 3.57 3.39 -35.94
C HIS A 342 2.15 2.96 -36.30
N GLY A 343 1.97 1.75 -36.85
CA GLY A 343 0.66 1.18 -37.12
C GLY A 343 -0.17 0.98 -35.85
N VAL A 344 0.43 0.41 -34.80
CA VAL A 344 -0.20 0.26 -33.48
C VAL A 344 -0.60 1.62 -32.90
N MET A 345 0.30 2.61 -32.94
CA MET A 345 0.02 3.98 -32.49
C MET A 345 -1.19 4.59 -33.20
N MET A 346 -1.26 4.46 -34.53
CA MET A 346 -2.37 5.02 -35.31
C MET A 346 -3.70 4.36 -34.98
N ILE A 347 -3.72 3.01 -34.88
CA ILE A 347 -4.92 2.26 -34.57
C ILE A 347 -5.45 2.65 -33.18
N LEU A 348 -4.56 2.71 -32.18
CA LEU A 348 -4.95 3.04 -30.81
C LEU A 348 -5.40 4.51 -30.67
N SER A 349 -4.71 5.45 -31.31
CA SER A 349 -5.05 6.87 -31.28
C SER A 349 -6.39 7.14 -31.98
N SER A 350 -6.60 6.58 -33.18
CA SER A 350 -7.86 6.72 -33.92
C SER A 350 -9.04 6.10 -33.17
N LEU A 351 -8.86 4.89 -32.60
CA LEU A 351 -9.86 4.25 -31.75
C LEU A 351 -10.21 5.12 -30.54
N SER A 352 -9.20 5.72 -29.90
CA SER A 352 -9.39 6.57 -28.74
C SER A 352 -10.19 7.84 -29.05
N VAL A 353 -9.87 8.53 -30.15
CA VAL A 353 -10.60 9.71 -30.61
C VAL A 353 -12.03 9.34 -31.01
N LEU A 354 -12.21 8.24 -31.76
CA LEU A 354 -13.53 7.77 -32.19
C LEU A 354 -14.46 7.46 -31.01
N VAL A 355 -13.97 6.73 -30.00
CA VAL A 355 -14.74 6.41 -28.79
C VAL A 355 -15.10 7.68 -28.03
N SER A 356 -14.17 8.61 -27.88
CA SER A 356 -14.41 9.86 -27.15
C SER A 356 -15.41 10.76 -27.88
N LEU A 357 -15.31 10.88 -29.20
CA LEU A 357 -16.26 11.62 -30.02
C LEU A 357 -17.66 10.99 -29.96
N ALA A 358 -17.76 9.67 -30.09
CA ALA A 358 -19.04 8.96 -29.95
C ALA A 358 -19.68 9.23 -28.58
N LEU A 359 -18.90 9.17 -27.50
CA LEU A 359 -19.39 9.46 -26.14
C LEU A 359 -19.84 10.91 -26.00
N LEU A 360 -19.11 11.87 -26.56
CA LEU A 360 -19.52 13.29 -26.59
C LEU A 360 -20.88 13.46 -27.28
N VAL A 361 -21.03 12.89 -28.48
CA VAL A 361 -22.27 12.95 -29.27
C VAL A 361 -23.44 12.28 -28.52
N PHE A 362 -23.24 11.06 -28.01
CA PHE A 362 -24.29 10.37 -27.24
C PHE A 362 -24.67 11.15 -25.97
N THR A 363 -23.70 11.75 -25.29
CA THR A 363 -23.93 12.56 -24.09
C THR A 363 -24.72 13.83 -24.43
N ALA A 364 -24.40 14.50 -25.54
CA ALA A 364 -25.09 15.69 -26.01
C ALA A 364 -26.53 15.41 -26.47
N ILE A 365 -26.77 14.27 -27.12
CA ILE A 365 -28.13 13.86 -27.55
C ILE A 365 -28.99 13.44 -26.34
N ASN A 366 -28.39 12.85 -25.31
CA ASN A 366 -29.08 12.30 -24.14
C ASN A 366 -28.92 13.18 -22.88
N THR A 367 -29.04 14.50 -23.02
CA THR A 367 -28.92 15.46 -21.88
C THR A 367 -29.90 15.18 -20.75
N LYS A 368 -31.09 14.65 -21.05
CA LYS A 368 -32.09 14.21 -20.05
C LYS A 368 -31.63 13.03 -19.18
N MET A 369 -30.65 12.24 -19.61
CA MET A 369 -30.05 11.15 -18.81
C MET A 369 -28.83 11.62 -17.99
N LEU A 370 -28.30 12.82 -18.30
CA LEU A 370 -27.25 13.48 -17.52
C LEU A 370 -27.83 14.02 -16.20
N LEU A 371 -29.11 14.40 -16.23
CA LEU A 371 -29.95 14.60 -15.05
C LEU A 371 -30.56 13.26 -14.60
N PRO A 372 -30.56 12.94 -13.31
CA PRO A 372 -30.59 11.54 -12.89
C PRO A 372 -32.02 11.11 -12.55
N ASP A 373 -32.62 10.29 -13.41
CA ASP A 373 -33.69 9.38 -13.02
C ASP A 373 -33.13 7.98 -12.82
N ASN A 374 -33.05 7.59 -11.55
CA ASN A 374 -32.90 6.23 -11.04
C ASN A 374 -31.54 5.55 -11.23
N ASP A 375 -30.60 5.85 -10.34
CA ASP A 375 -29.43 5.00 -10.08
C ASP A 375 -29.75 4.02 -8.92
N PRO A 376 -29.93 2.71 -9.17
CA PRO A 376 -30.39 1.75 -8.17
C PRO A 376 -29.30 1.31 -7.17
N ALA A 377 -28.05 1.74 -7.36
CA ALA A 377 -26.92 1.34 -6.51
C ALA A 377 -27.03 1.82 -5.05
N PHE A 378 -27.87 2.83 -4.78
CA PHE A 378 -28.08 3.40 -3.45
C PHE A 378 -29.40 2.99 -2.77
N ARG A 379 -30.31 2.27 -3.46
CA ARG A 379 -31.63 1.91 -2.92
C ARG A 379 -31.61 0.78 -1.89
N HIS A 380 -30.52 0.03 -1.80
CA HIS A 380 -30.44 -1.09 -0.86
C HIS A 380 -30.14 -0.67 0.59
N SER A 381 -30.01 0.63 0.88
CA SER A 381 -29.48 1.12 2.17
C SER A 381 -30.52 1.41 3.27
N ILE A 382 -31.84 1.28 3.01
CA ILE A 382 -32.87 1.71 3.97
C ILE A 382 -33.53 0.55 4.75
N MET A 383 -33.35 -0.71 4.36
CA MET A 383 -34.05 -1.84 5.03
C MET A 383 -33.23 -2.68 6.03
N ASP A 384 -31.90 -2.52 6.12
CA ASP A 384 -31.08 -3.41 6.96
C ASP A 384 -30.85 -2.91 8.40
N HIS A 385 -31.48 -1.80 8.83
CA HIS A 385 -31.19 -1.20 10.15
C HIS A 385 -32.11 -1.64 11.32
N LYS A 386 -32.94 -2.67 11.14
CA LYS A 386 -33.83 -3.19 12.20
C LYS A 386 -33.75 -4.71 12.32
N ASN A 387 -32.73 -5.23 12.99
CA ASN A 387 -32.84 -6.35 13.95
C ASN A 387 -31.47 -6.88 14.35
N THR A 388 -31.13 -6.80 15.63
CA THR A 388 -30.63 -7.92 16.47
C THR A 388 -30.14 -7.39 17.81
N ARG A 389 -30.83 -7.77 18.89
CA ARG A 389 -30.44 -7.60 20.30
C ARG A 389 -30.48 -8.96 21.00
N SER A 390 -29.66 -9.05 22.06
CA SER A 390 -29.60 -10.06 23.14
C SER A 390 -28.74 -11.32 22.91
N PRO A 391 -28.30 -12.02 23.97
CA PRO A 391 -27.71 -11.52 25.22
C PRO A 391 -26.30 -12.09 25.47
N VAL A 392 -25.58 -11.50 26.43
CA VAL A 392 -24.24 -11.94 26.87
C VAL A 392 -24.42 -12.81 28.11
N GLU A 393 -23.97 -14.07 28.04
CA GLU A 393 -23.83 -14.96 29.19
C GLU A 393 -22.41 -14.82 29.77
N ILE A 394 -22.34 -14.55 31.07
CA ILE A 394 -21.12 -14.45 31.86
C ILE A 394 -20.98 -15.75 32.63
N VAL A 395 -19.94 -16.53 32.31
CA VAL A 395 -19.52 -17.69 33.13
C VAL A 395 -18.28 -17.26 33.91
N ILE A 396 -18.43 -17.18 35.23
CA ILE A 396 -17.36 -17.04 36.21
C ILE A 396 -16.95 -18.46 36.57
N GLU A 397 -15.70 -18.82 36.27
CA GLU A 397 -15.10 -20.04 36.82
C GLU A 397 -13.92 -19.61 37.68
N ALA A 398 -14.10 -19.77 38.99
CA ALA A 398 -13.06 -19.64 39.98
C ALA A 398 -12.42 -21.02 40.16
N SER A 399 -11.10 -21.11 39.99
CA SER A 399 -10.33 -22.25 40.47
C SER A 399 -9.21 -21.76 41.38
N HIS A 400 -9.28 -22.24 42.62
CA HIS A 400 -8.29 -22.13 43.66
C HIS A 400 -6.99 -22.80 43.24
N GLU A 401 -5.86 -22.12 43.42
CA GLU A 401 -4.58 -22.78 43.64
C GLU A 401 -4.00 -22.32 44.98
N THR A 402 -4.11 -23.19 45.96
CA THR A 402 -3.39 -23.15 47.23
C THR A 402 -1.91 -23.44 46.98
N THR A 403 -1.04 -22.47 47.24
CA THR A 403 0.40 -22.69 47.35
C THR A 403 0.81 -22.63 48.81
N THR A 404 1.05 -23.80 49.40
CA THR A 404 1.76 -23.94 50.68
C THR A 404 3.26 -23.73 50.45
N PRO A 405 3.97 -22.96 51.30
CA PRO A 405 5.43 -22.90 51.23
C PRO A 405 6.00 -24.12 51.96
N VAL A 406 6.78 -24.94 51.25
CA VAL A 406 7.66 -25.93 51.89
C VAL A 406 9.04 -25.27 52.03
N TYR A 407 9.45 -25.09 53.28
CA TYR A 407 10.77 -24.60 53.66
C TYR A 407 11.78 -25.75 53.59
N GLY A 408 12.96 -25.50 53.00
CA GLY A 408 14.13 -26.39 53.08
C GLY A 408 14.55 -27.04 51.76
N ASP A 409 14.88 -26.25 50.74
CA ASP A 409 15.61 -26.77 49.56
C ASP A 409 17.05 -26.25 49.56
N SER A 410 18.01 -27.18 49.45
CA SER A 410 19.43 -26.86 49.23
C SER A 410 19.58 -25.90 48.05
N LEU A 411 20.48 -24.91 48.16
CA LEU A 411 20.77 -23.91 47.12
C LEU A 411 20.93 -24.54 45.73
N SER A 412 21.50 -25.75 45.65
CA SER A 412 21.65 -26.52 44.41
C SER A 412 20.30 -26.94 43.79
N LYS A 413 19.32 -27.36 44.60
CA LYS A 413 17.97 -27.71 44.13
C LYS A 413 17.20 -26.48 43.66
N VAL A 414 17.34 -25.35 44.37
CA VAL A 414 16.72 -24.07 43.97
C VAL A 414 17.29 -23.58 42.64
N ILE A 415 18.62 -23.58 42.50
CA ILE A 415 19.31 -23.20 41.25
C ILE A 415 18.90 -24.13 40.11
N LYS A 416 18.87 -25.44 40.34
CA LYS A 416 18.46 -26.43 39.32
C LYS A 416 17.00 -26.21 38.89
N ARG A 417 16.09 -25.98 39.84
CA ARG A 417 14.66 -25.70 39.55
C ARG A 417 14.49 -24.40 38.77
N TYR A 418 15.20 -23.33 39.16
CA TYR A 418 15.19 -22.06 38.44
C TYR A 418 15.78 -22.18 37.03
N PHE A 419 16.90 -22.91 36.88
CA PHE A 419 17.53 -23.18 35.58
C PHE A 419 16.56 -23.89 34.61
N PHE A 420 15.92 -24.97 35.04
CA PHE A 420 14.95 -25.67 34.20
C PHE A 420 13.66 -24.87 33.92
N LEU A 421 13.28 -23.97 34.84
CA LEU A 421 12.16 -23.04 34.65
C LEU A 421 12.47 -21.98 33.57
N VAL A 422 13.65 -21.36 33.64
CA VAL A 422 14.11 -20.40 32.63
C VAL A 422 14.16 -21.08 31.26
N LEU A 423 14.70 -22.30 31.19
CA LEU A 423 14.81 -23.06 29.94
C LEU A 423 13.46 -23.46 29.35
N ALA A 424 12.44 -23.66 30.20
CA ALA A 424 11.08 -23.95 29.76
C ALA A 424 10.38 -22.72 29.18
N ARG A 425 10.61 -21.54 29.76
CA ARG A 425 9.95 -20.27 29.38
C ARG A 425 10.64 -19.52 28.24
N PHE A 426 11.95 -19.70 28.09
CA PHE A 426 12.72 -19.10 27.01
C PHE A 426 12.29 -19.67 25.65
N HIS A 427 12.17 -18.83 24.62
CA HIS A 427 11.85 -19.27 23.24
C HIS A 427 12.54 -18.38 22.20
N ALA A 428 12.47 -18.71 20.90
CA ALA A 428 13.22 -18.01 19.86
C ALA A 428 12.79 -16.55 19.66
N GLY A 429 11.62 -16.15 20.17
CA GLY A 429 11.11 -14.79 20.06
C GLY A 429 11.92 -13.75 20.83
N TYR A 430 12.73 -14.17 21.82
CA TYR A 430 13.61 -13.28 22.59
C TYR A 430 14.79 -12.74 21.76
N PHE A 431 15.17 -13.43 20.69
CA PHE A 431 16.20 -12.95 19.76
C PHE A 431 15.83 -11.66 19.03
N ARG A 432 14.61 -11.13 19.20
CA ARG A 432 14.27 -9.75 18.79
C ARG A 432 15.11 -8.69 19.51
N ILE A 433 15.49 -8.97 20.76
CA ILE A 433 16.36 -8.09 21.55
C ILE A 433 17.73 -8.01 20.86
N SER A 434 18.38 -9.17 20.64
CA SER A 434 19.67 -9.22 19.96
C SER A 434 19.58 -8.66 18.54
N LEU A 435 18.52 -8.98 17.80
CA LEU A 435 18.30 -8.48 16.43
C LEU A 435 18.29 -6.95 16.40
N SER A 436 17.58 -6.33 17.35
CA SER A 436 17.57 -4.88 17.50
C SER A 436 18.94 -4.32 17.86
N LEU A 437 19.62 -4.88 18.87
CA LEU A 437 20.92 -4.37 19.33
C LEU A 437 21.99 -4.48 18.25
N CYS A 438 22.01 -5.58 17.50
CA CYS A 438 22.93 -5.78 16.37
C CYS A 438 22.65 -4.76 15.24
N SER A 439 21.37 -4.52 14.91
CA SER A 439 21.03 -3.46 13.94
C SER A 439 21.42 -2.06 14.40
N GLN A 440 21.29 -1.77 15.70
CA GLN A 440 21.69 -0.48 16.27
C GLN A 440 23.19 -0.31 16.21
N ALA A 441 23.97 -1.34 16.55
CA ALA A 441 25.43 -1.31 16.39
C ALA A 441 25.83 -0.98 14.94
N LEU A 442 25.14 -1.58 13.96
CA LEU A 442 25.38 -1.29 12.54
C LEU A 442 25.04 0.16 12.15
N LEU A 443 23.92 0.70 12.64
CA LEU A 443 23.55 2.11 12.43
C LEU A 443 24.63 3.05 13.00
N TRP A 444 25.11 2.77 14.20
CA TRP A 444 26.16 3.58 14.84
C TRP A 444 27.50 3.47 14.09
N LYS A 445 27.85 2.30 13.55
CA LYS A 445 29.02 2.13 12.67
C LYS A 445 28.93 3.06 11.46
N ILE A 446 27.82 3.00 10.72
CA ILE A 446 27.63 3.76 9.46
C ILE A 446 27.54 5.28 9.71
N LEU A 447 26.95 5.70 10.84
CA LEU A 447 26.91 7.11 11.26
C LEU A 447 28.28 7.62 11.73
N GLY A 448 29.12 6.76 12.32
CA GLY A 448 30.44 7.10 12.84
C GLY A 448 31.56 7.09 11.80
N GLU A 449 31.42 6.36 10.68
CA GLU A 449 32.42 6.32 9.62
C GLU A 449 32.47 7.65 8.84
N PRO A 450 33.65 8.29 8.71
CA PRO A 450 33.81 9.52 7.94
C PRO A 450 33.70 9.20 6.45
N ALA A 451 32.62 9.65 5.79
CA ALA A 451 32.56 9.61 4.33
C ALA A 451 33.31 10.82 3.74
N GLU A 452 34.17 10.56 2.76
CA GLU A 452 35.01 11.59 2.11
C GLU A 452 34.15 12.70 1.44
N ASP A 453 32.95 12.35 0.98
CA ASP A 453 31.95 13.25 0.39
C ASP A 453 30.79 13.63 1.35
N ALA A 454 31.00 13.43 2.67
CA ALA A 454 29.98 13.70 3.68
C ALA A 454 29.61 15.19 3.78
N ASN A 455 28.31 15.47 3.76
CA ASN A 455 27.74 16.76 4.16
C ASN A 455 28.27 17.17 5.55
N ALA A 456 28.36 18.48 5.83
CA ALA A 456 28.90 19.01 7.09
C ALA A 456 28.27 18.39 8.35
N LEU A 457 26.98 18.04 8.27
CA LEU A 457 26.25 17.35 9.34
C LEU A 457 26.77 15.93 9.60
N ARG A 458 27.10 15.17 8.56
CA ARG A 458 27.66 13.81 8.71
C ARG A 458 29.10 13.87 9.23
N ARG A 459 29.85 14.92 8.92
CA ARG A 459 31.15 15.17 9.59
C ARG A 459 31.00 15.46 11.08
N LEU A 460 29.91 16.13 11.48
CA LEU A 460 29.59 16.35 12.89
C LEU A 460 29.17 15.05 13.59
N LEU A 461 28.36 14.22 12.92
CA LEU A 461 28.00 12.88 13.40
C LEU A 461 29.20 11.93 13.45
N GLY A 462 30.15 12.03 12.53
CA GLY A 462 31.41 11.26 12.56
C GLY A 462 32.33 11.60 13.73
N LYS A 463 32.05 12.70 14.47
CA LYS A 463 32.70 12.99 15.77
C LYS A 463 32.04 12.25 16.94
N LEU A 464 31.00 11.44 16.69
CA LEU A 464 30.41 10.58 17.71
C LEU A 464 31.52 9.70 18.33
N PRO A 465 31.50 9.50 19.66
CA PRO A 465 32.54 8.76 20.32
C PRO A 465 32.56 7.32 19.80
N THR A 466 33.66 6.92 19.16
CA THR A 466 33.92 5.55 18.69
C THR A 466 33.77 4.53 19.84
N THR A 467 34.01 4.97 21.07
CA THR A 467 33.79 4.21 22.30
C THR A 467 32.33 3.81 22.51
N ALA A 468 31.36 4.66 22.16
CA ALA A 468 29.94 4.35 22.32
C ALA A 468 29.49 3.26 21.34
N PHE A 469 29.99 3.29 20.10
CA PHE A 469 29.76 2.22 19.12
C PHE A 469 30.35 0.89 19.61
N VAL A 470 31.61 0.86 20.05
CA VAL A 470 32.25 -0.36 20.55
C VAL A 470 31.54 -0.91 21.78
N LEU A 471 31.09 -0.05 22.70
CA LEU A 471 30.32 -0.45 23.87
C LEU A 471 28.98 -1.07 23.47
N LEU A 472 28.25 -0.42 22.55
CA LEU A 472 26.98 -0.95 22.03
C LEU A 472 27.17 -2.29 21.31
N TRP A 473 28.23 -2.42 20.49
CA TRP A 473 28.57 -3.66 19.80
C TRP A 473 28.93 -4.77 20.78
N SER A 474 29.72 -4.47 21.82
CA SER A 474 30.09 -5.45 22.86
C SER A 474 28.88 -5.93 23.66
N MET A 475 27.93 -5.03 23.96
CA MET A 475 26.67 -5.37 24.60
C MET A 475 25.79 -6.23 23.67
N ALA A 476 25.74 -5.92 22.37
CA ALA A 476 25.03 -6.72 21.38
C ALA A 476 25.63 -8.14 21.27
N LEU A 477 26.96 -8.26 21.25
CA LEU A 477 27.66 -9.54 21.26
C LEU A 477 27.37 -10.35 22.53
N LEU A 478 27.49 -9.74 23.71
CA LEU A 478 27.25 -10.41 24.98
C LEU A 478 25.81 -10.92 25.09
N THR A 479 24.84 -10.08 24.70
CA THR A 479 23.43 -10.47 24.71
C THR A 479 23.16 -11.57 23.70
N LEU A 480 23.62 -11.46 22.45
CA LEU A 480 23.43 -12.49 21.44
C LEU A 480 24.08 -13.83 21.84
N ALA A 481 25.32 -13.80 22.31
CA ALA A 481 26.03 -14.99 22.78
C ALA A 481 25.30 -15.66 23.96
N SER A 482 24.83 -14.88 24.94
CA SER A 482 24.08 -15.40 26.08
C SER A 482 22.76 -16.06 25.67
N LEU A 483 22.00 -15.45 24.76
CA LEU A 483 20.76 -16.00 24.22
C LEU A 483 21.01 -17.26 23.37
N SER A 484 22.07 -17.26 22.56
CA SER A 484 22.48 -18.44 21.80
C SER A 484 22.88 -19.61 22.70
N ILE A 485 23.66 -19.37 23.77
CA ILE A 485 24.02 -20.40 24.76
C ILE A 485 22.75 -20.94 25.44
N LEU A 486 21.84 -20.07 25.90
CA LEU A 486 20.58 -20.49 26.49
C LEU A 486 19.73 -21.33 25.53
N TYR A 487 19.70 -20.97 24.24
CA TYR A 487 18.97 -21.74 23.24
C TYR A 487 19.63 -23.10 22.95
N ILE A 488 20.96 -23.16 22.89
CA ILE A 488 21.71 -24.41 22.73
C ILE A 488 21.44 -25.33 23.93
N LEU A 489 21.50 -24.81 25.16
CA LEU A 489 21.13 -25.54 26.37
C LEU A 489 19.68 -26.06 26.27
N ARG A 490 18.77 -25.28 25.68
CA ARG A 490 17.37 -25.70 25.47
C ARG A 490 17.27 -26.83 24.47
N CYS A 491 18.05 -26.81 23.39
CA CYS A 491 18.16 -27.92 22.45
C CYS A 491 18.66 -29.19 23.13
N LEU A 492 19.67 -29.08 24.01
CA LEU A 492 20.26 -30.23 24.71
C LEU A 492 19.33 -30.83 25.77
N PHE A 493 18.74 -30.00 26.65
CA PHE A 493 17.98 -30.49 27.81
C PHE A 493 16.47 -30.54 27.61
N ARG A 494 15.91 -29.81 26.63
CA ARG A 494 14.46 -29.68 26.38
C ARG A 494 14.10 -29.79 24.89
N PHE A 495 14.73 -30.74 24.18
CA PHE A 495 14.55 -30.94 22.75
C PHE A 495 13.08 -31.02 22.29
N GLN A 496 12.19 -31.64 23.08
CA GLN A 496 10.77 -31.75 22.72
C GLN A 496 10.07 -30.39 22.57
N MET A 497 10.44 -29.39 23.39
CA MET A 497 9.90 -28.03 23.26
C MET A 497 10.43 -27.32 22.01
N VAL A 498 11.71 -27.52 21.68
CA VAL A 498 12.32 -26.98 20.46
C VAL A 498 11.69 -27.61 19.22
N LYS A 499 11.43 -28.92 19.26
CA LYS A 499 10.69 -29.63 18.22
C LYS A 499 9.26 -29.08 18.07
N ALA A 500 8.56 -28.81 19.18
CA ALA A 500 7.24 -28.20 19.14
C ALA A 500 7.27 -26.79 18.53
N GLU A 501 8.25 -25.95 18.90
CA GLU A 501 8.45 -24.61 18.32
C GLU A 501 8.80 -24.68 16.82
N PHE A 502 9.59 -25.67 16.42
CA PHE A 502 9.90 -25.93 15.02
C PHE A 502 8.68 -26.40 14.23
N LEU A 503 7.81 -27.23 14.81
CA LEU A 503 6.59 -27.69 14.14
C LEU A 503 5.48 -26.64 14.14
N ASP A 504 5.52 -25.70 15.08
CA ASP A 504 4.55 -24.61 15.19
C ASP A 504 4.63 -23.64 13.99
N HIS A 505 3.46 -23.19 13.57
CA HIS A 505 3.27 -22.34 12.40
C HIS A 505 3.75 -20.91 12.58
N VAL A 506 3.77 -20.41 13.82
CA VAL A 506 4.21 -19.05 14.15
C VAL A 506 5.64 -19.09 14.70
N GLY A 507 5.93 -20.02 15.60
CA GLY A 507 7.20 -20.26 16.27
C GLY A 507 8.36 -20.45 15.30
N VAL A 508 8.17 -21.24 14.24
CA VAL A 508 9.22 -21.50 13.24
C VAL A 508 9.78 -20.22 12.61
N ASN A 509 8.96 -19.17 12.46
CA ASN A 509 9.42 -17.92 11.85
C ASN A 509 10.43 -17.17 12.75
N TYR A 510 10.37 -17.35 14.07
CA TYR A 510 11.33 -16.72 14.98
C TYR A 510 12.70 -17.42 14.99
N LEU A 511 12.80 -18.64 14.44
CA LEU A 511 14.08 -19.34 14.31
C LEU A 511 15.05 -18.68 13.33
N PHE A 512 14.58 -17.75 12.50
CA PHE A 512 15.44 -16.92 11.65
C PHE A 512 16.17 -15.83 12.45
N ALA A 513 15.56 -15.31 13.51
CA ALA A 513 16.08 -14.15 14.24
C ALA A 513 17.51 -14.33 14.82
N PRO A 514 17.91 -15.47 15.38
CA PRO A 514 19.30 -15.70 15.82
C PRO A 514 20.31 -15.55 14.66
N TRP A 515 20.02 -16.17 13.52
CA TRP A 515 20.92 -16.19 12.36
C TRP A 515 21.04 -14.80 11.72
N ILE A 516 19.93 -14.07 11.61
CA ILE A 516 19.93 -12.69 11.16
C ILE A 516 20.73 -11.81 12.13
N SER A 517 20.57 -12.00 13.45
CA SER A 517 21.32 -11.25 14.46
C SER A 517 22.83 -11.47 14.32
N TRP A 518 23.26 -12.72 14.12
CA TRP A 518 24.67 -13.06 13.92
C TRP A 518 25.25 -12.43 12.65
N LEU A 519 24.50 -12.41 11.54
CA LEU A 519 24.93 -11.73 10.32
C LEU A 519 25.06 -10.21 10.50
N LEU A 520 24.08 -9.56 11.14
CA LEU A 520 24.14 -8.12 11.39
C LEU A 520 25.27 -7.75 12.37
N LEU A 521 25.54 -8.60 13.36
CA LEU A 521 26.67 -8.42 14.27
C LEU A 521 28.01 -8.58 13.55
N LEU A 522 28.09 -9.53 12.62
CA LEU A 522 29.25 -9.76 11.77
C LEU A 522 29.50 -8.56 10.84
N GLN A 523 28.47 -8.01 10.19
CA GLN A 523 28.55 -6.79 9.36
C GLN A 523 28.99 -5.57 10.17
N SER A 524 28.50 -5.43 11.40
CA SER A 524 28.89 -4.34 12.30
C SER A 524 30.22 -4.58 13.03
N SER A 525 30.92 -5.70 12.77
CA SER A 525 32.18 -6.00 13.45
C SER A 525 33.23 -4.91 13.21
N PRO A 526 33.91 -4.42 14.27
CA PRO A 526 35.06 -3.52 14.14
C PRO A 526 36.36 -4.27 13.81
N PHE A 527 36.41 -5.60 14.02
CA PHE A 527 37.64 -6.39 13.94
C PHE A 527 37.72 -7.27 12.68
N ILE A 528 36.56 -7.60 12.09
CA ILE A 528 36.48 -8.53 10.96
C ILE A 528 36.02 -7.76 9.73
N THR A 529 36.85 -7.75 8.69
CA THR A 529 36.52 -7.13 7.40
C THR A 529 35.84 -8.14 6.47
N PRO A 530 34.92 -7.71 5.57
CA PRO A 530 34.17 -8.60 4.70
C PRO A 530 35.03 -9.49 3.79
N LYS A 531 36.23 -9.03 3.42
CA LYS A 531 37.16 -9.77 2.54
C LYS A 531 37.98 -10.84 3.26
N ASN A 532 37.84 -10.99 4.58
CA ASN A 532 38.61 -11.93 5.37
C ASN A 532 38.03 -13.36 5.28
N VAL A 533 38.89 -14.38 5.27
CA VAL A 533 38.47 -15.80 5.18
C VAL A 533 37.54 -16.18 6.34
N HIS A 534 37.79 -15.64 7.54
CA HIS A 534 36.94 -15.86 8.70
C HIS A 534 35.52 -15.31 8.51
N TYR A 535 35.38 -14.16 7.84
CA TYR A 535 34.06 -13.58 7.54
C TYR A 535 33.29 -14.50 6.60
N LEU A 536 33.96 -15.05 5.58
CA LEU A 536 33.38 -15.98 4.64
C LEU A 536 32.87 -17.27 5.31
N VAL A 537 33.68 -17.88 6.16
CA VAL A 537 33.29 -19.11 6.88
C VAL A 537 32.08 -18.84 7.80
N LEU A 538 32.11 -17.74 8.55
CA LEU A 538 31.02 -17.36 9.44
C LEU A 538 29.74 -17.03 8.66
N TRP A 539 29.85 -16.40 7.49
CA TRP A 539 28.70 -16.14 6.63
C TRP A 539 27.96 -17.42 6.25
N TRP A 540 28.69 -18.46 5.80
CA TRP A 540 28.08 -19.75 5.48
C TRP A 540 27.45 -20.42 6.71
N VAL A 541 28.11 -20.36 7.86
CA VAL A 541 27.59 -20.90 9.13
C VAL A 541 26.25 -20.26 9.50
N PHE A 542 26.06 -18.97 9.21
CA PHE A 542 24.83 -18.26 9.55
C PHE A 542 23.76 -18.37 8.45
N VAL A 543 24.13 -18.37 7.17
CA VAL A 543 23.20 -18.43 6.03
C VAL A 543 22.63 -19.82 5.80
N PHE A 544 23.43 -20.87 5.95
CA PHE A 544 23.00 -22.24 5.67
C PHE A 544 21.75 -22.64 6.48
N PRO A 545 21.67 -22.41 7.81
CA PRO A 545 20.46 -22.66 8.59
C PRO A 545 19.23 -21.88 8.13
N MET A 546 19.40 -20.65 7.64
CA MET A 546 18.29 -19.85 7.11
C MET A 546 17.72 -20.47 5.84
N VAL A 547 18.58 -20.88 4.91
CA VAL A 547 18.16 -21.58 3.67
C VAL A 547 17.44 -22.89 4.00
N VAL A 548 17.92 -23.66 4.98
CA VAL A 548 17.25 -24.89 5.43
C VAL A 548 15.87 -24.60 6.01
N LEU A 549 15.72 -23.54 6.80
CA LEU A 549 14.42 -23.11 7.33
C LEU A 549 13.47 -22.67 6.21
N ASP A 550 13.98 -21.98 5.18
CA ASP A 550 13.21 -21.57 4.02
C ASP A 550 12.69 -22.76 3.22
N VAL A 551 13.56 -23.71 2.87
CA VAL A 551 13.18 -24.95 2.16
C VAL A 551 12.07 -25.68 2.90
N LYS A 552 12.15 -25.74 4.23
CA LYS A 552 11.09 -26.33 5.04
C LYS A 552 9.78 -25.53 4.98
N ILE A 553 9.83 -24.21 5.18
CA ILE A 553 8.61 -23.37 5.15
C ILE A 553 7.93 -23.50 3.78
N TYR A 554 8.68 -23.41 2.69
CA TYR A 554 8.17 -23.60 1.35
C TYR A 554 7.62 -25.01 1.13
N GLY A 555 8.36 -26.04 1.56
CA GLY A 555 7.92 -27.42 1.50
C GLY A 555 6.56 -27.62 2.18
N GLN A 556 6.36 -27.01 3.35
CA GLN A 556 5.06 -27.04 4.04
C GLN A 556 3.97 -26.31 3.27
N TRP A 557 4.28 -25.19 2.62
CA TRP A 557 3.30 -24.42 1.87
C TRP A 557 2.83 -25.11 0.59
N PHE A 558 3.71 -25.88 -0.07
CA PHE A 558 3.37 -26.65 -1.26
C PHE A 558 2.65 -27.97 -0.93
N THR A 559 2.96 -28.60 0.20
CA THR A 559 2.45 -29.95 0.52
C THR A 559 1.20 -29.96 1.40
N LYS A 560 0.97 -28.94 2.23
CA LYS A 560 -0.21 -28.88 3.11
C LYS A 560 -1.44 -28.38 2.36
N GLY A 561 -2.62 -28.82 2.82
CA GLY A 561 -3.91 -28.73 2.11
C GLY A 561 -4.36 -27.32 1.67
N LYS A 562 -5.51 -27.28 0.96
CA LYS A 562 -6.05 -26.05 0.34
C LYS A 562 -6.12 -24.89 1.33
N ARG A 563 -5.64 -23.70 0.92
CA ARG A 563 -5.68 -22.42 1.68
C ARG A 563 -4.81 -22.38 2.95
N PHE A 564 -3.83 -23.28 3.09
CA PHE A 564 -2.91 -23.29 4.23
C PHE A 564 -2.19 -21.95 4.42
N LEU A 565 -1.53 -21.42 3.37
CA LEU A 565 -0.79 -20.16 3.45
C LEU A 565 -1.67 -18.97 3.89
N SER A 566 -2.87 -18.82 3.31
CA SER A 566 -3.82 -17.77 3.70
C SER A 566 -4.33 -17.88 5.14
N THR A 567 -4.18 -19.06 5.77
CA THR A 567 -4.60 -19.34 7.14
C THR A 567 -3.44 -19.24 8.13
N VAL A 568 -2.20 -19.38 7.68
CA VAL A 568 -1.00 -19.44 8.54
C VAL A 568 -0.11 -18.20 8.43
N ALA A 569 -0.01 -17.55 7.26
CA ALA A 569 0.82 -16.37 7.03
C ALA A 569 0.52 -15.22 8.02
N ASN A 570 1.50 -14.82 8.81
CA ASN A 570 1.38 -13.72 9.77
C ASN A 570 2.57 -12.76 9.61
N PRO A 571 2.58 -11.57 10.25
CA PRO A 571 3.66 -10.60 10.06
C PRO A 571 5.06 -11.14 10.41
N THR A 572 5.18 -12.16 11.25
CA THR A 572 6.47 -12.81 11.56
C THR A 572 7.04 -13.60 10.39
N SER A 573 6.20 -14.03 9.44
CA SER A 573 6.66 -14.72 8.21
C SER A 573 7.59 -13.84 7.37
N GLN A 574 7.56 -12.51 7.55
CA GLN A 574 8.52 -11.59 6.96
C GLN A 574 9.96 -11.81 7.45
N LEU A 575 10.20 -12.53 8.56
CA LEU A 575 11.56 -12.83 9.04
C LEU A 575 12.34 -13.71 8.07
N SER A 576 11.68 -14.64 7.37
CA SER A 576 12.32 -15.43 6.30
C SER A 576 12.75 -14.55 5.12
N VAL A 577 11.88 -13.62 4.71
CA VAL A 577 12.20 -12.62 3.67
C VAL A 577 13.40 -11.79 4.09
N ILE A 578 13.36 -11.24 5.31
CA ILE A 578 14.43 -10.41 5.86
C ILE A 578 15.74 -11.20 5.93
N GLY A 579 15.71 -12.48 6.35
CA GLY A 579 16.91 -13.31 6.41
C GLY A 579 17.58 -13.49 5.06
N ASN A 580 16.79 -13.75 4.01
CA ASN A 580 17.32 -13.82 2.64
C ASN A 580 17.92 -12.48 2.17
N LEU A 581 17.26 -11.37 2.46
CA LEU A 581 17.73 -10.05 2.05
C LEU A 581 18.98 -9.60 2.84
N VAL A 582 19.09 -9.91 4.13
CA VAL A 582 20.31 -9.66 4.93
C VAL A 582 21.46 -10.56 4.46
N GLY A 583 21.18 -11.83 4.12
CA GLY A 583 22.15 -12.72 3.49
C GLY A 583 22.65 -12.18 2.15
N ALA A 584 21.74 -11.66 1.32
CA ALA A 584 22.09 -11.00 0.06
C ALA A 584 22.95 -9.75 0.27
N TRP A 585 22.57 -8.89 1.22
CA TRP A 585 23.31 -7.68 1.57
C TRP A 585 24.75 -8.01 1.99
N SER A 586 24.92 -8.92 2.93
CA SER A 586 26.24 -9.34 3.40
C SER A 586 27.07 -10.05 2.33
N ALA A 587 26.44 -10.80 1.41
CA ALA A 587 27.12 -11.39 0.26
C ALA A 587 27.64 -10.35 -0.73
N ALA A 588 26.86 -9.30 -0.96
CA ALA A 588 27.25 -8.21 -1.85
C ALA A 588 28.46 -7.43 -1.31
N GLU A 589 28.54 -7.19 0.01
CA GLU A 589 29.69 -6.56 0.66
C GLU A 589 30.99 -7.38 0.53
N MET A 590 30.90 -8.70 0.41
CA MET A 590 32.05 -9.58 0.14
C MET A 590 32.48 -9.57 -1.33
N GLY A 591 31.69 -8.95 -2.22
CA GLY A 591 31.90 -8.97 -3.68
C GLY A 591 31.25 -10.17 -4.39
N TRP A 592 30.46 -11.00 -3.70
CA TRP A 592 29.78 -12.17 -4.26
C TRP A 592 28.44 -11.79 -4.89
N ARG A 593 28.49 -11.06 -6.01
CA ARG A 593 27.31 -10.49 -6.67
C ARG A 593 26.26 -11.53 -7.08
N GLU A 594 26.68 -12.67 -7.64
CA GLU A 594 25.73 -13.70 -8.10
C GLU A 594 24.99 -14.38 -6.94
N SER A 595 25.71 -14.70 -5.87
CA SER A 595 25.10 -15.27 -4.65
C SER A 595 24.16 -14.27 -3.99
N ALA A 596 24.56 -12.99 -3.94
CA ALA A 596 23.72 -11.91 -3.46
C ALA A 596 22.44 -11.78 -4.30
N MET A 597 22.56 -11.80 -5.63
CA MET A 597 21.41 -11.71 -6.55
C MET A 597 20.47 -12.90 -6.40
N CYS A 598 21.00 -14.11 -6.20
CA CYS A 598 20.20 -15.31 -5.95
C CYS A 598 19.37 -15.18 -4.67
N MET A 599 20.01 -14.82 -3.54
CA MET A 599 19.31 -14.64 -2.27
C MET A 599 18.33 -13.46 -2.30
N PHE A 600 18.70 -12.37 -2.97
CA PHE A 600 17.82 -11.22 -3.17
C PHE A 600 16.56 -11.62 -3.94
N SER A 601 16.72 -12.38 -5.03
CA SER A 601 15.62 -12.87 -5.86
C SER A 601 14.67 -13.78 -5.06
N LEU A 602 15.22 -14.70 -4.27
CA LEU A 602 14.43 -15.57 -3.37
C LEU A 602 13.65 -14.75 -2.35
N GLY A 603 14.32 -13.78 -1.70
CA GLY A 603 13.72 -12.86 -0.75
C GLY A 603 12.58 -12.03 -1.37
N MET A 604 12.78 -11.47 -2.56
CA MET A 604 11.78 -10.63 -3.23
C MET A 604 10.58 -11.42 -3.77
N ALA A 605 10.81 -12.61 -4.33
CA ALA A 605 9.72 -13.51 -4.73
C ALA A 605 8.85 -13.90 -3.52
N HIS A 606 9.50 -14.19 -2.39
CA HIS A 606 8.82 -14.49 -1.15
C HIS A 606 8.08 -13.29 -0.58
N TYR A 607 8.73 -12.11 -0.57
CA TYR A 607 8.14 -10.86 -0.14
C TYR A 607 6.84 -10.60 -0.89
N LEU A 608 6.84 -10.77 -2.22
CA LEU A 608 5.66 -10.54 -3.05
C LEU A 608 4.46 -11.41 -2.62
N VAL A 609 4.69 -12.72 -2.46
CA VAL A 609 3.64 -13.67 -2.07
C VAL A 609 3.10 -13.36 -0.67
N LEU A 610 4.00 -13.11 0.29
CA LEU A 610 3.63 -12.77 1.66
C LEU A 610 2.97 -11.42 1.76
N PHE A 611 3.47 -10.41 1.06
CA PHE A 611 2.94 -9.06 1.05
C PHE A 611 1.49 -9.09 0.60
N VAL A 612 1.18 -9.68 -0.56
CA VAL A 612 -0.20 -9.77 -1.05
C VAL A 612 -1.07 -10.60 -0.10
N THR A 613 -0.59 -11.77 0.35
CA THR A 613 -1.37 -12.66 1.23
C THR A 613 -1.70 -11.99 2.55
N LEU A 614 -0.71 -11.36 3.20
CA LEU A 614 -0.89 -10.67 4.47
C LEU A 614 -1.77 -9.43 4.33
N TYR A 615 -1.60 -8.69 3.24
CA TYR A 615 -2.40 -7.51 2.94
C TYR A 615 -3.89 -7.88 2.78
N GLN A 616 -4.19 -9.00 2.10
CA GLN A 616 -5.55 -9.54 2.01
C GLN A 616 -6.05 -10.13 3.34
N ARG A 617 -5.20 -10.87 4.07
CA ARG A 617 -5.55 -11.59 5.31
C ARG A 617 -5.74 -10.69 6.53
N LEU A 618 -4.93 -9.65 6.71
CA LEU A 618 -5.03 -8.72 7.84
C LEU A 618 -6.25 -7.81 7.71
N SER A 619 -6.68 -7.55 6.48
CA SER A 619 -8.00 -7.03 6.14
C SER A 619 -9.14 -8.04 6.43
N GLY A 620 -8.80 -9.27 6.82
CA GLY A 620 -9.62 -10.47 6.94
C GLY A 620 -10.32 -10.68 8.29
N GLY A 621 -9.94 -9.94 9.33
CA GLY A 621 -10.64 -9.91 10.63
C GLY A 621 -10.33 -11.05 11.62
N ASN A 622 -9.38 -11.94 11.35
CA ASN A 622 -8.75 -12.71 12.43
C ASN A 622 -7.70 -11.81 13.07
N SER A 623 -8.12 -10.95 13.99
CA SER A 623 -7.22 -10.02 14.66
C SER A 623 -6.10 -10.79 15.33
N LEU A 624 -4.85 -10.51 14.96
CA LEU A 624 -3.69 -10.91 15.75
C LEU A 624 -3.97 -10.56 17.23
N PRO A 625 -3.64 -11.45 18.18
CA PRO A 625 -3.73 -11.15 19.60
C PRO A 625 -3.16 -9.78 19.89
N ALA A 626 -3.77 -9.02 20.80
CA ALA A 626 -3.38 -7.62 21.04
C ALA A 626 -1.89 -7.47 21.37
N MET A 627 -1.28 -8.50 21.97
CA MET A 627 0.14 -8.58 22.34
C MET A 627 1.09 -8.78 21.15
N LEU A 628 0.61 -9.27 20.00
CA LEU A 628 1.40 -9.49 18.77
C LEU A 628 1.24 -8.35 17.75
N ARG A 629 0.51 -7.29 18.09
CA ARG A 629 0.39 -6.11 17.24
C ARG A 629 1.73 -5.40 16.95
N PRO A 630 2.75 -5.37 17.83
CA PRO A 630 4.04 -4.77 17.49
C PRO A 630 4.69 -5.37 16.24
N VAL A 631 4.41 -6.64 15.94
CA VAL A 631 4.98 -7.37 14.80
C VAL A 631 4.54 -6.80 13.44
N PHE A 632 3.47 -5.99 13.37
CA PHE A 632 3.12 -5.28 12.13
C PHE A 632 4.25 -4.36 11.64
N PHE A 633 5.19 -3.96 12.49
CA PHE A 633 6.33 -3.14 12.06
C PHE A 633 7.29 -3.92 11.14
N LEU A 634 7.26 -5.26 11.14
CA LEU A 634 8.03 -6.07 10.18
C LEU A 634 7.61 -5.85 8.71
N PHE A 635 6.42 -5.28 8.44
CA PHE A 635 5.96 -5.01 7.07
C PHE A 635 6.87 -4.05 6.30
N PHE A 636 7.44 -3.05 6.99
CA PHE A 636 8.32 -2.09 6.35
C PHE A 636 9.81 -2.46 6.49
N ALA A 637 10.15 -3.41 7.37
CA ALA A 637 11.52 -3.90 7.50
C ALA A 637 12.03 -4.59 6.22
N ALA A 638 11.24 -5.50 5.64
CA ALA A 638 11.62 -6.21 4.42
C ALA A 638 11.98 -5.25 3.25
N PRO A 639 11.15 -4.26 2.86
CA PRO A 639 11.53 -3.33 1.79
C PRO A 639 12.70 -2.40 2.18
N SER A 640 12.89 -2.06 3.46
CA SER A 640 14.09 -1.33 3.91
C SER A 640 15.36 -2.15 3.68
N VAL A 641 15.37 -3.42 4.11
CA VAL A 641 16.53 -4.30 3.94
C VAL A 641 16.76 -4.61 2.46
N ALA A 642 15.70 -4.77 1.66
CA ALA A 642 15.81 -4.93 0.22
C ALA A 642 16.48 -3.71 -0.44
N SER A 643 16.15 -2.49 0.01
CA SER A 643 16.79 -1.26 -0.47
C SER A 643 18.30 -1.28 -0.21
N LEU A 644 18.72 -1.59 1.02
CA LEU A 644 20.13 -1.71 1.41
C LEU A 644 20.86 -2.83 0.66
N ALA A 645 20.23 -3.99 0.52
CA ALA A 645 20.80 -5.12 -0.22
C ALA A 645 20.99 -4.78 -1.70
N TRP A 646 20.00 -4.12 -2.32
CA TRP A 646 20.08 -3.73 -3.72
C TRP A 646 21.13 -2.65 -3.97
N ASP A 647 21.27 -1.69 -3.05
CA ASP A 647 22.33 -0.68 -3.08
C ASP A 647 23.70 -1.34 -3.08
N SER A 648 23.93 -2.29 -2.17
CA SER A 648 25.17 -3.06 -2.10
C SER A 648 25.44 -3.91 -3.35
N ILE A 649 24.41 -4.54 -3.93
CA ILE A 649 24.52 -5.34 -5.17
C ILE A 649 24.87 -4.44 -6.36
N SER A 650 24.16 -3.32 -6.50
CA SER A 650 24.28 -2.39 -7.63
C SER A 650 25.50 -1.48 -7.52
N GLY A 651 26.02 -1.31 -6.30
CA GLY A 651 27.12 -0.38 -5.98
C GLY A 651 26.72 1.10 -5.98
N ARG A 652 25.41 1.40 -6.03
CA ARG A 652 24.87 2.77 -6.01
C ARG A 652 23.40 2.76 -5.57
N PHE A 653 22.95 3.86 -4.96
CA PHE A 653 21.58 3.99 -4.46
C PHE A 653 20.62 4.44 -5.59
N ASP A 654 20.44 3.56 -6.57
CA ASP A 654 19.68 3.84 -7.79
C ASP A 654 18.16 3.94 -7.59
N ASN A 655 17.42 4.14 -8.69
CA ASN A 655 15.96 4.24 -8.64
C ASN A 655 15.29 3.01 -8.01
N SER A 656 15.83 1.81 -8.20
CA SER A 656 15.27 0.58 -7.63
C SER A 656 15.44 0.56 -6.10
N ALA A 657 16.61 0.93 -5.60
CA ALA A 657 16.84 1.11 -4.16
C ALA A 657 15.92 2.19 -3.57
N LYS A 658 15.80 3.35 -4.25
CA LYS A 658 14.89 4.43 -3.86
C LYS A 658 13.43 3.97 -3.81
N MET A 659 12.99 3.17 -4.78
CA MET A 659 11.61 2.67 -4.81
C MET A 659 11.28 1.79 -3.60
N LEU A 660 12.20 0.89 -3.23
CA LEU A 660 12.05 0.03 -2.05
C LEU A 660 12.08 0.85 -0.76
N PHE A 661 12.95 1.86 -0.67
CA PHE A 661 12.99 2.79 0.45
C PHE A 661 11.68 3.58 0.60
N PHE A 662 11.15 4.18 -0.47
CA PHE A 662 9.90 4.93 -0.41
C PHE A 662 8.69 4.04 -0.08
N LEU A 663 8.67 2.80 -0.57
CA LEU A 663 7.66 1.83 -0.17
C LEU A 663 7.72 1.57 1.34
N SER A 664 8.92 1.39 1.89
CA SER A 664 9.12 1.21 3.33
C SER A 664 8.67 2.44 4.13
N LEU A 665 9.07 3.64 3.70
CA LEU A 665 8.71 4.90 4.35
C LEU A 665 7.18 5.11 4.38
N PHE A 666 6.49 4.78 3.30
CA PHE A 666 5.03 4.87 3.25
C PHE A 666 4.33 3.86 4.17
N LEU A 667 4.81 2.62 4.19
CA LEU A 667 4.27 1.60 5.11
C LEU A 667 4.47 2.02 6.57
N PHE A 668 5.63 2.59 6.90
CA PHE A 668 5.90 3.18 8.20
C PHE A 668 4.92 4.32 8.53
N LEU A 669 4.77 5.31 7.64
CA LEU A 669 3.85 6.44 7.85
C LEU A 669 2.39 5.98 8.01
N SER A 670 1.96 5.00 7.22
CA SER A 670 0.61 4.41 7.30
C SER A 670 0.32 3.77 8.66
N LEU A 671 1.32 3.10 9.27
CA LEU A 671 1.21 2.49 10.59
C LEU A 671 1.26 3.55 11.71
N VAL A 672 2.17 4.52 11.62
CA VAL A 672 2.34 5.59 12.63
C VAL A 672 1.10 6.48 12.75
N CYS A 673 0.42 6.76 11.63
CA CYS A 673 -0.85 7.49 11.60
C CYS A 673 -2.02 6.75 12.30
N ARG A 674 -1.80 5.55 12.86
CA ARG A 674 -2.84 4.72 13.52
C ARG A 674 -2.44 4.25 14.91
N PRO A 675 -2.18 5.17 15.86
CA PRO A 675 -1.82 4.80 17.24
C PRO A 675 -2.91 3.99 17.94
N ALA A 676 -4.18 4.14 17.52
CA ALA A 676 -5.30 3.37 18.06
C ALA A 676 -5.15 1.84 17.87
N LEU A 677 -4.45 1.38 16.82
CA LEU A 677 -4.19 -0.05 16.61
C LEU A 677 -3.31 -0.60 17.74
N PHE A 678 -2.32 0.17 18.19
CA PHE A 678 -1.34 -0.28 19.18
C PHE A 678 -1.76 0.03 20.62
N ARG A 679 -2.76 0.91 20.82
CA ARG A 679 -3.22 1.34 22.16
C ARG A 679 -3.43 0.20 23.17
N LYS A 680 -4.03 -0.92 22.76
CA LYS A 680 -4.21 -2.09 23.66
C LYS A 680 -2.90 -2.84 23.96
N SER A 681 -2.00 -2.91 22.99
CA SER A 681 -0.66 -3.53 23.14
C SER A 681 0.26 -2.69 24.03
N MET A 682 0.11 -1.37 23.97
CA MET A 682 0.95 -0.42 24.71
C MET A 682 0.60 -0.33 26.22
N ARG A 683 -0.45 -1.03 26.69
CA ARG A 683 -0.87 -0.98 28.11
C ARG A 683 0.00 -1.81 29.04
N LYS A 684 0.61 -2.89 28.57
CA LYS A 684 1.51 -3.74 29.36
C LYS A 684 2.78 -3.98 28.56
N PHE A 685 3.91 -3.69 29.18
CA PHE A 685 5.22 -3.99 28.58
C PHE A 685 5.36 -5.52 28.41
N ASN A 686 5.88 -5.92 27.25
CA ASN A 686 6.21 -7.30 26.92
C ASN A 686 7.42 -7.26 25.97
N VAL A 687 8.27 -8.29 26.02
CA VAL A 687 9.36 -8.55 25.07
C VAL A 687 8.94 -8.35 23.60
N ALA A 688 7.67 -8.58 23.25
CA ALA A 688 7.14 -8.31 21.91
C ALA A 688 7.35 -6.87 21.40
N TRP A 689 7.51 -5.88 22.30
CA TRP A 689 7.78 -4.48 21.93
C TRP A 689 9.13 -4.28 21.23
N TRP A 690 10.10 -5.19 21.44
CA TRP A 690 11.35 -5.18 20.69
C TRP A 690 11.17 -5.37 19.17
N ALA A 691 9.98 -5.82 18.73
CA ALA A 691 9.62 -5.84 17.31
C ALA A 691 9.51 -4.45 16.66
N TYR A 692 9.40 -3.37 17.43
CA TYR A 692 9.40 -1.99 16.91
C TYR A 692 10.78 -1.53 16.45
N SER A 693 11.80 -1.96 17.18
CA SER A 693 13.13 -1.36 17.13
C SER A 693 13.92 -1.75 15.88
N TYR A 694 14.01 -3.05 15.59
CA TYR A 694 14.74 -3.55 14.41
C TYR A 694 14.22 -2.91 13.09
N PRO A 695 12.91 -2.96 12.77
CA PRO A 695 12.37 -2.34 11.56
C PRO A 695 12.70 -0.85 11.43
N LEU A 696 12.58 -0.11 12.53
CA LEU A 696 12.86 1.32 12.55
C LEU A 696 14.35 1.61 12.33
N THR A 697 15.22 0.72 12.79
CA THR A 697 16.68 0.81 12.59
C THR A 697 17.07 0.57 11.14
N VAL A 698 16.53 -0.45 10.49
CA VAL A 698 16.81 -0.69 9.05
C VAL A 698 16.21 0.39 8.15
N LEU A 699 15.08 0.98 8.53
CA LEU A 699 14.53 2.15 7.83
C LEU A 699 15.44 3.39 8.01
N ALA A 700 15.99 3.60 9.21
CA ALA A 700 16.97 4.65 9.45
C ALA A 700 18.25 4.43 8.65
N LEU A 701 18.78 3.19 8.60
CA LEU A 701 19.92 2.82 7.77
C LEU A 701 19.68 3.17 6.29
N ALA A 702 18.56 2.72 5.72
CA ALA A 702 18.23 3.05 4.32
C ALA A 702 18.09 4.56 4.08
N SER A 703 17.61 5.31 5.08
CA SER A 703 17.53 6.78 4.98
C SER A 703 18.89 7.48 5.01
N VAL A 704 19.91 6.86 5.62
CA VAL A 704 21.29 7.36 5.63
C VAL A 704 21.89 7.26 4.24
N ASP A 705 21.72 6.13 3.56
CA ASP A 705 22.23 5.95 2.18
C ASP A 705 21.45 6.82 1.18
N TYR A 706 20.13 6.94 1.38
CA TYR A 706 19.30 7.88 0.61
C TYR A 706 19.78 9.33 0.73
N ALA A 707 20.09 9.80 1.95
CA ALA A 707 20.55 11.16 2.19
C ALA A 707 21.94 11.44 1.59
N GLN A 708 22.80 10.42 1.53
CA GLN A 708 24.11 10.51 0.89
C GLN A 708 24.00 10.68 -0.62
N GLU A 709 23.10 9.93 -1.25
CA GLU A 709 22.90 9.98 -2.70
C GLU A 709 22.25 11.30 -3.14
N VAL A 710 21.17 11.71 -2.47
CA VAL A 710 20.38 12.88 -2.90
C VAL A 710 21.00 14.20 -2.45
N LYS A 711 21.73 14.21 -1.33
CA LYS A 711 22.36 15.39 -0.69
C LYS A 711 21.41 16.59 -0.43
N GLY A 712 20.09 16.40 -0.52
CA GLY A 712 19.08 17.45 -0.35
C GLY A 712 18.68 17.71 1.10
N PHE A 713 18.15 18.91 1.38
CA PHE A 713 17.66 19.29 2.72
C PHE A 713 16.59 18.32 3.27
N LEU A 714 15.60 17.97 2.44
CA LEU A 714 14.55 17.04 2.83
C LEU A 714 15.09 15.64 3.13
N ALA A 715 16.02 15.13 2.32
CA ALA A 715 16.63 13.82 2.52
C ALA A 715 17.44 13.77 3.84
N ASN A 716 18.25 14.81 4.10
CA ASN A 716 18.97 14.95 5.36
C ASN A 716 18.00 15.06 6.56
N GLY A 717 16.90 15.81 6.42
CA GLY A 717 15.87 15.92 7.46
C GLY A 717 15.22 14.57 7.79
N VAL A 718 14.84 13.80 6.77
CA VAL A 718 14.28 12.44 6.93
C VAL A 718 15.28 11.52 7.64
N MET A 719 16.55 11.56 7.25
CA MET A 719 17.62 10.78 7.88
C MET A 719 17.75 11.09 9.38
N ILE A 720 17.79 12.38 9.76
CA ILE A 720 17.91 12.80 11.17
C ILE A 720 16.71 12.33 11.97
N VAL A 721 15.50 12.56 11.46
CA VAL A 721 14.25 12.18 12.15
C VAL A 721 14.18 10.68 12.36
N LEU A 722 14.47 9.87 11.33
CA LEU A 722 14.41 8.42 11.45
C LEU A 722 15.52 7.86 12.34
N SER A 723 16.74 8.37 12.23
CA SER A 723 17.87 7.93 13.06
C SER A 723 17.66 8.28 14.54
N SER A 724 17.24 9.51 14.83
CA SER A 724 16.93 9.95 16.21
C SER A 724 15.77 9.17 16.81
N LEU A 725 14.70 8.94 16.04
CA LEU A 725 13.56 8.13 16.47
C LEU A 725 14.00 6.68 16.76
N SER A 726 14.87 6.11 15.91
CA SER A 726 15.41 4.76 16.06
C SER A 726 16.22 4.59 17.34
N VAL A 727 17.15 5.51 17.61
CA VAL A 727 17.97 5.52 18.83
C VAL A 727 17.09 5.73 20.06
N LEU A 728 16.15 6.67 20.01
CA LEU A 728 15.23 6.95 21.12
C LEU A 728 14.38 5.73 21.48
N VAL A 729 13.77 5.07 20.48
CA VAL A 729 12.95 3.87 20.71
C VAL A 729 13.79 2.74 21.28
N SER A 730 15.01 2.52 20.76
CA SER A 730 15.92 1.49 21.26
C SER A 730 16.33 1.75 22.71
N LEU A 731 16.68 2.99 23.05
CA LEU A 731 17.06 3.40 24.40
C LEU A 731 15.90 3.22 25.38
N LEU A 732 14.69 3.69 25.01
CA LEU A 732 13.49 3.51 25.83
C LEU A 732 13.21 2.03 26.09
N LEU A 733 13.28 1.18 25.05
CA LEU A 733 13.09 -0.26 25.22
C LEU A 733 14.15 -0.90 26.11
N LEU A 734 15.41 -0.46 26.02
CA LEU A 734 16.47 -0.93 26.89
C LEU A 734 16.22 -0.55 28.35
N VAL A 735 15.85 0.71 28.62
CA VAL A 735 15.49 1.21 29.96
C VAL A 735 14.27 0.46 30.52
N PHE A 736 13.21 0.30 29.73
CA PHE A 736 12.01 -0.44 30.16
C PHE A 736 12.29 -1.92 30.43
N THR A 737 13.15 -2.54 29.62
CA THR A 737 13.57 -3.94 29.80
C THR A 737 14.40 -4.10 31.08
N ALA A 738 15.33 -3.18 31.35
CA ALA A 738 16.13 -3.17 32.57
C ALA A 738 15.29 -2.89 33.83
N ALA A 739 14.33 -1.98 33.75
CA ALA A 739 13.45 -1.63 34.87
C ALA A 739 12.43 -2.73 35.22
N ASN A 740 12.09 -3.61 34.27
CA ASN A 740 11.03 -4.63 34.43
C ASN A 740 11.55 -6.06 34.18
N THR A 741 12.60 -6.48 34.89
CA THR A 741 13.21 -7.82 34.74
C THR A 741 12.22 -8.96 34.95
N LYS A 742 11.22 -8.80 35.82
CA LYS A 742 10.15 -9.79 36.04
C LYS A 742 9.23 -9.99 34.82
N MET A 743 9.18 -9.03 33.89
CA MET A 743 8.35 -9.10 32.68
C MET A 743 9.10 -9.68 31.47
N LEU A 744 10.41 -9.97 31.59
CA LEU A 744 11.14 -10.68 30.54
C LEU A 744 10.65 -12.12 30.41
N LEU A 745 10.40 -12.83 31.50
CA LEU A 745 9.94 -14.23 31.52
C LEU A 745 8.52 -14.34 32.12
N PRO A 746 7.48 -13.82 31.44
CA PRO A 746 6.13 -13.79 32.00
C PRO A 746 5.63 -15.21 32.32
N ASP A 747 4.85 -15.35 33.40
CA ASP A 747 4.26 -16.63 33.81
C ASP A 747 3.32 -17.24 32.75
N SER A 748 2.89 -16.45 31.76
CA SER A 748 2.09 -16.91 30.64
C SER A 748 2.44 -16.15 29.35
N ASP A 749 3.23 -16.77 28.47
CA ASP A 749 3.57 -16.21 27.17
C ASP A 749 2.51 -16.55 26.11
N PRO A 750 1.88 -15.56 25.43
CA PRO A 750 0.81 -15.81 24.47
C PRO A 750 1.24 -16.57 23.21
N VAL A 751 2.55 -16.67 22.90
CA VAL A 751 3.03 -17.42 21.73
C VAL A 751 2.66 -18.91 21.81
N PHE A 752 2.48 -19.46 23.01
CA PHE A 752 2.14 -20.86 23.24
C PHE A 752 0.77 -21.10 23.92
N ARG A 753 -0.04 -20.05 24.16
CA ARG A 753 -1.37 -20.19 24.80
C ARG A 753 -2.47 -20.81 23.91
N GLN A 754 -2.18 -21.16 22.66
CA GLN A 754 -3.19 -21.68 21.72
C GLN A 754 -3.29 -23.21 21.65
N HIS A 755 -2.62 -23.93 22.55
CA HIS A 755 -2.74 -25.39 22.67
C HIS A 755 -3.04 -25.82 24.09
#